data_AF-A0A4R2YVZ7-F1
#
_entry.id   AF-A0A4R2YVZ7-F1
#
_cell.length_a   1.000
_cell.length_b   1.000
_cell.length_c   1.000
_cell.angle_alpha   90.00
_cell.angle_beta   90.00
_cell.angle_gamma   90.00
#
_symmetry.space_group_name_H-M   'P 1'
#
loop_
_entity.id
_entity.type
_entity.pdbx_description
1 polymer ?
#
loop_
_entity_poly.entity_id
_entity_poly.type
_entity_poly.pdbx_seq_one_letter_code
_entity_poly.pdbx_strand_id
1 'polypeptide(L)'
;MKMNKITQMLCVAGLTMASASAFALEAWNGQEGGDTYEVIFDGGVYSNAWWVGATNCPGTAEQDQGANPWRKVRDASATEMSQYGNPTVCEIAGDGTQNNYVNYDSSRDYLAGDIVLANGMTYKTSKATPAHSFAPAENNPWVAYAPTPVWSSSTTYNQGDKVQKDGVMYEALFYTVNNDPSLAANQNPEGNNGHPWKPLGPVQTYSQDQIDNAPTLDINTLYPANSLVKYNGKNYQSAVIVQKVKPDDVTPWAVYMDWSGTKERVGTPKNPWPAQFYAPYVDFTLNMQPDLVGLAKNQNVNHFTMAFMVAKDANTCVPTWGTAYSVTNYAQYSKIKALREAGGDIMVSIGGANNAPLAAACNNVNDLAQHYYDIVENLNLQVLDFDIEGNWLADKESIQRRNAAVKLVQDRWAAEGRHIGIWYTLPVLPTGLTHEGMEVLQDAKDQGVVLTGVNVMAMDYGNIQCQSANTEGQNIHGKCATSAIDNLFAQVKGLYPEKSAAQVYAMLGTTPMIGYNDVQGEVFYLSDARLVYQQAKDYGLGMIGAWSMARDQPGVSGQVSAEHSGMTPEQAPLYAYSQIFAPITSGSVAPVATNTPPVANAGMAQQVNGIGVITLDGSASTDKDGDSLTYQWKQVSGPAVTLQNSNSAKATFSVAQPVTNAVYTFSLTVSDSEGSTTAQTSVNVIDASKPVAPSVTLESTYTVTSGESLTLTAKVTDPDTQAADLHYQWTNPAGLPVAPAQGAASNTEVINAPQVTVDTRFTVDVTVTDNTGLTDTATTTVLVKAKAAAAGYDYVYPESSEKYVAGTKVLGSDGSIYQCKPFPYSGWCGQAAWAYAPATGTNWQDAWDKQ
;
A
#
# COMPACT_ATOMS: atom_id res chain seq x y z
N MET A 1 19.63 -19.76 -30.09
CA MET A 1 21.09 -19.49 -29.91
C MET A 1 21.90 -20.40 -30.84
N LYS A 2 22.98 -19.91 -31.46
CA LYS A 2 23.96 -20.75 -32.18
C LYS A 2 25.08 -21.13 -31.19
N MET A 3 25.35 -22.43 -31.02
CA MET A 3 26.39 -22.95 -30.12
C MET A 3 27.79 -22.53 -30.57
N ASN A 4 28.67 -22.24 -29.61
CA ASN A 4 30.06 -21.87 -29.92
C ASN A 4 30.90 -23.10 -30.33
N LYS A 5 32.06 -22.85 -30.97
CA LYS A 5 32.92 -23.88 -31.57
C LYS A 5 33.60 -24.83 -30.56
N ILE A 6 33.78 -24.43 -29.31
CA ILE A 6 34.33 -25.26 -28.24
C ILE A 6 33.30 -26.32 -27.83
N THR A 7 32.03 -25.94 -27.74
CA THR A 7 30.92 -26.87 -27.45
C THR A 7 30.71 -27.89 -28.58
N GLN A 8 30.94 -27.49 -29.83
CA GLN A 8 30.90 -28.41 -30.97
C GLN A 8 32.04 -29.43 -30.98
N MET A 9 33.26 -29.04 -30.56
CA MET A 9 34.39 -29.98 -30.47
C MET A 9 34.19 -31.03 -29.37
N LEU A 10 33.58 -30.66 -28.24
CA LEU A 10 33.36 -31.58 -27.12
C LEU A 10 32.24 -32.61 -27.38
N CYS A 11 31.24 -32.28 -28.21
CA CYS A 11 30.20 -33.24 -28.61
C CYS A 11 30.72 -34.37 -29.51
N VAL A 12 31.82 -34.17 -30.24
CA VAL A 12 32.37 -35.18 -31.16
C VAL A 12 33.16 -36.27 -30.43
N ALA A 13 33.52 -36.07 -29.15
CA ALA A 13 34.35 -36.99 -28.36
C ALA A 13 33.59 -37.95 -27.43
N GLY A 14 32.25 -37.93 -27.41
CA GLY A 14 31.43 -38.95 -26.73
C GLY A 14 31.54 -39.01 -25.20
N LEU A 15 32.03 -37.96 -24.53
CA LEU A 15 32.05 -37.87 -23.07
C LEU A 15 30.71 -37.30 -22.55
N THR A 16 30.10 -37.99 -21.60
CA THR A 16 28.92 -37.52 -20.86
C THR A 16 29.27 -36.25 -20.09
N MET A 17 28.68 -35.11 -20.49
CA MET A 17 28.74 -33.89 -19.69
C MET A 17 27.60 -33.90 -18.67
N ALA A 18 27.96 -33.79 -17.39
CA ALA A 18 27.09 -33.09 -16.45
C ALA A 18 26.81 -31.71 -17.04
N SER A 19 25.55 -31.26 -17.03
CA SER A 19 25.15 -29.93 -17.46
C SER A 19 25.91 -28.88 -16.66
N ALA A 20 27.03 -28.40 -17.21
CA ALA A 20 27.67 -27.19 -16.71
C ALA A 20 26.76 -26.04 -17.11
N SER A 21 26.11 -25.43 -16.12
CA SER A 21 25.45 -24.14 -16.27
C SER A 21 26.45 -23.17 -16.90
N ALA A 22 26.18 -22.69 -18.11
CA ALA A 22 26.93 -21.58 -18.65
C ALA A 22 26.54 -20.35 -17.81
N PHE A 23 27.46 -19.87 -16.97
CA PHE A 23 27.25 -18.70 -16.13
C PHE A 23 27.00 -17.46 -17.02
N ALA A 24 26.16 -16.54 -16.56
CA ALA A 24 25.89 -15.30 -17.29
C ALA A 24 27.10 -14.37 -17.17
N LEU A 25 27.82 -14.16 -18.26
CA LEU A 25 28.90 -13.17 -18.33
C LEU A 25 28.33 -11.75 -18.22
N GLU A 26 28.83 -10.96 -17.29
CA GLU A 26 28.42 -9.55 -17.07
C GLU A 26 29.63 -8.63 -16.90
N ALA A 27 29.47 -7.31 -16.83
CA ALA A 27 30.57 -6.40 -16.46
C ALA A 27 30.76 -6.36 -14.95
N TRP A 28 32.00 -6.23 -14.49
CA TRP A 28 32.28 -6.07 -13.06
C TRP A 28 31.71 -4.73 -12.54
N ASN A 29 30.92 -4.77 -11.47
CA ASN A 29 30.30 -3.57 -10.90
C ASN A 29 30.30 -3.58 -9.36
N GLY A 30 31.18 -4.37 -8.75
CA GLY A 30 31.21 -4.57 -7.31
C GLY A 30 30.38 -5.77 -6.84
N GLN A 31 30.33 -6.85 -7.62
CA GLN A 31 29.68 -8.10 -7.23
C GLN A 31 30.09 -8.52 -5.81
N GLU A 32 29.11 -8.87 -4.98
CA GLU A 32 29.27 -9.32 -3.61
C GLU A 32 28.50 -10.63 -3.40
N GLY A 33 29.11 -11.60 -2.73
CA GLY A 33 28.44 -12.87 -2.40
C GLY A 33 29.32 -14.10 -2.56
N GLY A 34 28.74 -15.25 -2.20
CA GLY A 34 29.40 -16.56 -2.24
C GLY A 34 29.25 -17.32 -3.55
N ASP A 35 28.40 -16.86 -4.46
CA ASP A 35 28.14 -17.50 -5.75
C ASP A 35 29.32 -17.36 -6.71
N THR A 36 29.38 -18.23 -7.73
CA THR A 36 30.39 -18.13 -8.79
C THR A 36 29.94 -17.14 -9.87
N TYR A 37 30.63 -16.02 -9.96
CA TYR A 37 30.51 -14.95 -10.94
C TYR A 37 31.48 -15.17 -12.10
N GLU A 38 31.10 -14.72 -13.31
CA GLU A 38 32.01 -14.44 -14.43
C GLU A 38 31.82 -13.00 -14.89
N VAL A 39 32.85 -12.15 -14.73
CA VAL A 39 32.76 -10.70 -14.96
C VAL A 39 33.80 -10.21 -15.98
N ILE A 40 33.46 -9.22 -16.79
CA ILE A 40 34.38 -8.48 -17.67
C ILE A 40 34.95 -7.29 -16.89
N PHE A 41 36.27 -7.16 -16.88
CA PHE A 41 37.01 -6.02 -16.32
C PHE A 41 38.32 -5.83 -17.08
N ASP A 42 38.63 -4.60 -17.49
CA ASP A 42 39.87 -4.20 -18.19
C ASP A 42 40.29 -5.18 -19.31
N GLY A 43 39.32 -5.59 -20.12
CA GLY A 43 39.52 -6.50 -21.26
C GLY A 43 39.71 -7.97 -20.88
N GLY A 44 39.67 -8.33 -19.60
CA GLY A 44 39.69 -9.70 -19.10
C GLY A 44 38.32 -10.19 -18.63
N VAL A 45 38.09 -11.50 -18.73
CA VAL A 45 37.01 -12.20 -18.03
C VAL A 45 37.59 -12.82 -16.76
N TYR A 46 36.96 -12.56 -15.61
CA TYR A 46 37.39 -13.01 -14.30
C TYR A 46 36.30 -13.86 -13.65
N SER A 47 36.69 -14.87 -12.90
CA SER A 47 35.79 -15.66 -12.07
C SER A 47 36.28 -15.71 -10.64
N ASN A 48 35.39 -15.70 -9.66
CA ASN A 48 35.76 -15.75 -8.26
C ASN A 48 35.99 -17.19 -7.79
N ALA A 49 37.04 -17.38 -7.00
CA ALA A 49 37.40 -18.67 -6.43
C ALA A 49 36.70 -18.95 -5.09
N TRP A 50 36.21 -17.92 -4.41
CA TRP A 50 35.42 -17.98 -3.17
C TRP A 50 34.63 -16.68 -3.00
N TRP A 51 34.01 -16.48 -1.84
CA TRP A 51 33.22 -15.28 -1.52
C TRP A 51 33.93 -13.98 -1.92
N VAL A 52 33.21 -13.12 -2.65
CA VAL A 52 33.65 -11.79 -3.08
C VAL A 52 32.96 -10.73 -2.23
N GLY A 53 33.70 -9.74 -1.75
CA GLY A 53 33.16 -8.49 -1.23
C GLY A 53 33.13 -7.43 -2.32
N ALA A 54 32.21 -6.47 -2.23
CA ALA A 54 32.04 -5.44 -3.27
C ALA A 54 33.34 -4.66 -3.60
N THR A 55 34.24 -4.51 -2.62
CA THR A 55 35.54 -3.81 -2.78
C THR A 55 36.65 -4.69 -3.39
N ASN A 56 36.41 -5.99 -3.60
CA ASN A 56 37.38 -6.86 -4.24
C ASN A 56 37.40 -6.59 -5.75
N CYS A 57 38.47 -5.93 -6.22
CA CYS A 57 38.62 -5.58 -7.63
C CYS A 57 39.29 -6.70 -8.46
N PRO A 58 38.77 -7.06 -9.65
CA PRO A 58 39.39 -8.07 -10.50
C PRO A 58 40.75 -7.64 -11.06
N GLY A 59 40.94 -6.35 -11.35
CA GLY A 59 42.19 -5.83 -11.93
C GLY A 59 43.42 -5.96 -11.04
N THR A 60 43.24 -6.11 -9.72
CA THR A 60 44.36 -6.29 -8.76
C THR A 60 44.64 -7.76 -8.44
N ALA A 61 43.91 -8.69 -9.06
CA ALA A 61 44.05 -10.10 -8.78
C ALA A 61 45.21 -10.73 -9.56
N GLU A 62 46.30 -11.03 -8.85
CA GLU A 62 47.32 -11.95 -9.34
C GLU A 62 46.86 -13.41 -9.15
N GLN A 63 47.33 -14.33 -10.01
CA GLN A 63 46.87 -15.73 -10.02
C GLN A 63 46.97 -16.46 -8.66
N ASP A 64 47.88 -16.02 -7.76
CA ASP A 64 48.19 -16.68 -6.49
C ASP A 64 47.97 -15.80 -5.23
N GLN A 65 47.27 -14.66 -5.33
CA GLN A 65 46.98 -13.85 -4.14
C GLN A 65 45.81 -14.42 -3.33
N GLY A 66 46.05 -14.73 -2.05
CA GLY A 66 45.05 -15.28 -1.12
C GLY A 66 44.02 -14.26 -0.59
N ALA A 67 44.25 -12.96 -0.80
CA ALA A 67 43.38 -11.88 -0.30
C ALA A 67 42.40 -11.34 -1.36
N ASN A 68 42.58 -11.71 -2.63
CA ASN A 68 41.69 -11.31 -3.72
C ASN A 68 41.01 -12.56 -4.31
N PRO A 69 39.68 -12.64 -4.29
CA PRO A 69 38.94 -13.81 -4.76
C PRO A 69 38.91 -13.97 -6.29
N TRP A 70 39.21 -12.94 -7.09
CA TRP A 70 39.10 -13.00 -8.54
C TRP A 70 40.24 -13.75 -9.22
N ARG A 71 39.96 -14.44 -10.32
CA ARG A 71 40.97 -15.11 -11.18
C ARG A 71 40.64 -14.84 -12.64
N LYS A 72 41.60 -14.28 -13.38
CA LYS A 72 41.43 -14.09 -14.82
C LYS A 72 41.31 -15.45 -15.51
N VAL A 73 40.19 -15.66 -16.19
CA VAL A 73 39.87 -16.89 -16.93
C VAL A 73 40.37 -16.79 -18.36
N ARG A 74 40.11 -15.66 -19.04
CA ARG A 74 40.47 -15.40 -20.44
C ARG A 74 40.41 -13.91 -20.76
N ASP A 75 40.77 -13.53 -21.99
CA ASP A 75 40.46 -12.20 -22.52
C ASP A 75 39.01 -12.13 -23.01
N ALA A 76 38.38 -10.96 -22.84
CA ALA A 76 37.06 -10.65 -23.37
C ALA A 76 37.17 -10.25 -24.85
N SER A 77 36.26 -10.72 -25.69
CA SER A 77 36.19 -10.28 -27.09
C SER A 77 35.63 -8.86 -27.21
N ALA A 78 35.92 -8.17 -28.31
CA ALA A 78 35.36 -6.85 -28.58
C ALA A 78 33.82 -6.84 -28.60
N THR A 79 33.20 -7.94 -29.04
CA THR A 79 31.73 -8.11 -29.00
C THR A 79 31.21 -8.25 -27.58
N GLU A 80 31.87 -9.03 -26.72
CA GLU A 80 31.48 -9.18 -25.32
C GLU A 80 31.64 -7.87 -24.54
N MET A 81 32.76 -7.16 -24.73
CA MET A 81 32.97 -5.83 -24.12
C MET A 81 31.93 -4.81 -24.59
N SER A 82 31.53 -4.86 -25.86
CA SER A 82 30.46 -3.99 -26.38
C SER A 82 29.07 -4.37 -25.88
N GLN A 83 28.83 -5.66 -25.60
CA GLN A 83 27.51 -6.18 -25.24
C GLN A 83 27.26 -6.10 -23.72
N TYR A 84 28.27 -6.38 -22.92
CA TYR A 84 28.14 -6.51 -21.46
C TYR A 84 28.82 -5.37 -20.70
N GLY A 85 29.72 -4.62 -21.35
CA GLY A 85 30.51 -3.54 -20.74
C GLY A 85 31.96 -3.96 -20.46
N ASN A 86 32.85 -2.97 -20.30
CA ASN A 86 34.26 -3.19 -19.95
C ASN A 86 34.75 -2.11 -18.96
N PRO A 87 34.43 -2.23 -17.67
CA PRO A 87 34.94 -1.35 -16.62
C PRO A 87 36.46 -1.50 -16.52
N THR A 88 37.20 -0.39 -16.45
CA THR A 88 38.67 -0.40 -16.41
C THR A 88 39.24 0.11 -15.09
N VAL A 89 38.38 0.45 -14.12
CA VAL A 89 38.76 0.98 -12.81
C VAL A 89 37.99 0.29 -11.69
N CYS A 90 38.66 0.07 -10.57
CA CYS A 90 38.14 -0.63 -9.38
C CYS A 90 37.13 0.19 -8.56
N GLU A 91 36.76 1.37 -9.03
CA GLU A 91 35.74 2.18 -8.42
C GLU A 91 34.40 1.52 -8.75
N ILE A 92 33.77 0.93 -7.74
CA ILE A 92 32.32 0.68 -7.78
C ILE A 92 31.73 2.04 -8.14
N ALA A 93 30.96 2.13 -9.22
CA ALA A 93 30.22 3.36 -9.53
C ALA A 93 29.08 3.52 -8.51
N GLY A 94 29.44 3.73 -7.25
CA GLY A 94 28.63 4.25 -6.17
C GLY A 94 29.04 5.69 -5.97
N ASP A 95 28.08 6.58 -6.22
CA ASP A 95 28.26 8.00 -6.51
C ASP A 95 28.91 8.25 -7.88
N GLY A 96 28.13 8.80 -8.80
CA GLY A 96 28.69 9.23 -10.07
C GLY A 96 29.62 10.38 -9.78
N THR A 97 30.93 10.21 -9.97
CA THR A 97 31.95 11.26 -9.79
C THR A 97 31.67 12.16 -8.59
N GLN A 98 32.37 11.97 -7.47
CA GLN A 98 32.65 13.12 -6.61
C GLN A 98 33.42 14.16 -7.43
N ASN A 99 32.69 14.97 -8.19
CA ASN A 99 33.08 16.31 -8.51
C ASN A 99 33.26 16.95 -7.13
N ASN A 100 34.51 17.18 -6.75
CA ASN A 100 34.89 17.88 -5.54
C ASN A 100 34.39 19.32 -5.64
N TYR A 101 33.09 19.53 -5.45
CA TYR A 101 32.48 20.84 -5.41
C TYR A 101 32.93 21.51 -4.12
N VAL A 102 33.26 22.78 -4.23
CA VAL A 102 33.67 23.57 -3.07
C VAL A 102 32.46 23.80 -2.16
N ASN A 103 32.66 23.79 -0.84
CA ASN A 103 31.63 24.20 0.11
C ASN A 103 31.22 25.64 -0.15
N TYR A 104 29.92 25.92 -0.02
CA TYR A 104 29.39 27.27 -0.08
C TYR A 104 30.01 28.13 1.03
N ASP A 105 30.51 29.29 0.62
CA ASP A 105 31.01 30.37 1.46
C ASP A 105 30.18 31.64 1.17
N SER A 106 29.54 32.18 2.20
CA SER A 106 28.69 33.37 2.09
C SER A 106 29.47 34.65 1.85
N SER A 107 30.80 34.66 2.04
CA SER A 107 31.65 35.83 1.81
C SER A 107 32.23 35.89 0.39
N ARG A 108 31.89 34.93 -0.47
CA ARG A 108 32.46 34.76 -1.81
C ARG A 108 31.46 35.12 -2.91
N ASP A 109 31.96 35.69 -4.01
CA ASP A 109 31.21 35.87 -5.26
C ASP A 109 31.20 34.57 -6.10
N TYR A 110 30.07 34.27 -6.73
CA TYR A 110 29.87 33.14 -7.64
C TYR A 110 29.44 33.60 -9.03
N LEU A 111 29.91 32.90 -10.05
CA LEU A 111 29.50 33.08 -11.44
C LEU A 111 28.29 32.23 -11.77
N ALA A 112 27.55 32.62 -12.81
CA ALA A 112 26.44 31.81 -13.32
C ALA A 112 26.96 30.41 -13.73
N GLY A 113 26.31 29.36 -13.23
CA GLY A 113 26.66 27.97 -13.48
C GLY A 113 27.64 27.36 -12.47
N ASP A 114 28.19 28.14 -11.53
CA ASP A 114 29.01 27.60 -10.44
C ASP A 114 28.21 26.61 -9.61
N ILE A 115 28.88 25.54 -9.16
CA ILE A 115 28.30 24.47 -8.35
C ILE A 115 29.02 24.42 -7.01
N VAL A 116 28.25 24.36 -5.93
CA VAL A 116 28.74 24.35 -4.54
C VAL A 116 28.07 23.25 -3.72
N LEU A 117 28.72 22.83 -2.64
CA LEU A 117 28.13 21.97 -1.61
C LEU A 117 27.56 22.83 -0.46
N ALA A 118 26.31 22.62 -0.10
CA ALA A 118 25.68 23.24 1.08
C ALA A 118 24.72 22.24 1.73
N ASN A 119 24.75 22.12 3.05
CA ASN A 119 23.89 21.21 3.82
C ASN A 119 23.85 19.77 3.27
N GLY A 120 25.00 19.25 2.84
CA GLY A 120 25.12 17.88 2.30
C GLY A 120 24.57 17.69 0.87
N MET A 121 24.13 18.76 0.20
CA MET A 121 23.61 18.72 -1.16
C MET A 121 24.38 19.66 -2.10
N THR A 122 24.33 19.36 -3.39
CA THR A 122 24.95 20.18 -4.43
C THR A 122 23.95 21.17 -4.99
N TYR A 123 24.38 22.41 -5.19
CA TYR A 123 23.56 23.47 -5.74
C TYR A 123 24.27 24.16 -6.88
N LYS A 124 23.52 24.54 -7.91
CA LYS A 124 24.02 25.30 -9.06
C LYS A 124 23.33 26.66 -9.11
N THR A 125 24.11 27.72 -9.28
CA THR A 125 23.52 29.06 -9.42
C THR A 125 23.18 29.37 -10.87
N SER A 126 21.98 29.94 -11.09
CA SER A 126 21.48 30.33 -12.41
C SER A 126 22.07 31.65 -12.92
N LYS A 127 22.61 32.49 -12.03
CA LYS A 127 23.16 33.81 -12.36
C LYS A 127 24.32 34.17 -11.43
N ALA A 128 25.08 35.21 -11.78
CA ALA A 128 26.12 35.72 -10.90
C ALA A 128 25.51 36.09 -9.53
N THR A 129 26.08 35.53 -8.46
CA THR A 129 25.58 35.65 -7.09
C THR A 129 26.68 36.27 -6.23
N PRO A 130 26.54 37.55 -5.84
CA PRO A 130 27.56 38.22 -5.03
C PRO A 130 27.67 37.65 -3.62
N ALA A 131 28.79 37.95 -2.95
CA ALA A 131 28.96 37.73 -1.52
C ALA A 131 27.81 38.34 -0.70
N HIS A 132 27.45 37.66 0.38
CA HIS A 132 26.38 37.97 1.33
C HIS A 132 24.99 38.06 0.67
N SER A 133 24.78 37.32 -0.42
CA SER A 133 23.49 37.19 -1.08
C SER A 133 22.71 35.97 -0.55
N PHE A 134 21.88 35.34 -1.39
CA PHE A 134 21.19 34.10 -1.06
C PHE A 134 22.18 32.97 -0.78
N ALA A 135 21.96 32.24 0.31
CA ALA A 135 22.60 30.96 0.55
C ALA A 135 21.78 29.84 -0.11
N PRO A 136 22.42 28.79 -0.65
CA PRO A 136 21.71 27.60 -1.11
C PRO A 136 20.97 26.94 0.06
N ALA A 137 19.86 26.25 -0.23
CA ALA A 137 18.95 25.63 0.76
C ALA A 137 18.15 26.60 1.66
N GLU A 138 18.46 27.89 1.64
CA GLU A 138 17.87 28.87 2.57
C GLU A 138 16.79 29.73 1.91
N ASN A 139 15.84 30.19 2.73
CA ASN A 139 14.84 31.17 2.32
C ASN A 139 15.49 32.55 2.06
N ASN A 140 14.69 33.50 1.57
CA ASN A 140 15.16 34.88 1.43
C ASN A 140 15.70 35.40 2.78
N PRO A 141 16.92 35.95 2.82
CA PRO A 141 17.53 36.44 4.05
C PRO A 141 16.78 37.62 4.69
N TRP A 142 15.86 38.26 3.96
CA TRP A 142 14.93 39.25 4.51
C TRP A 142 13.61 38.61 4.91
N VAL A 143 13.29 38.68 6.21
CA VAL A 143 12.04 38.19 6.78
C VAL A 143 11.13 39.37 7.08
N ALA A 144 9.86 39.29 6.69
CA ALA A 144 8.89 40.33 7.04
C ALA A 144 8.81 40.47 8.57
N TYR A 145 9.03 41.67 9.07
CA TYR A 145 9.01 41.91 10.51
C TYR A 145 7.57 41.97 11.00
N ALA A 146 7.21 41.01 11.86
CA ALA A 146 5.98 41.01 12.64
C ALA A 146 6.36 40.87 14.13
N PRO A 147 5.80 41.70 15.03
CA PRO A 147 6.03 41.54 16.46
C PRO A 147 5.55 40.16 16.92
N THR A 148 6.41 39.38 17.56
CA THR A 148 6.00 38.10 18.15
C THR A 148 4.97 38.37 19.26
N PRO A 149 3.76 37.77 19.19
CA PRO A 149 2.74 37.93 20.23
C PRO A 149 3.25 37.47 21.60
N VAL A 150 2.92 38.22 22.65
CA VAL A 150 3.20 37.78 24.02
C VAL A 150 2.26 36.63 24.37
N TRP A 151 2.79 35.55 24.94
CA TRP A 151 1.98 34.42 25.37
C TRP A 151 0.91 34.83 26.37
N SER A 152 -0.31 34.35 26.12
CA SER A 152 -1.46 34.47 27.00
C SER A 152 -2.03 33.09 27.35
N SER A 153 -2.44 32.92 28.60
CA SER A 153 -3.07 31.70 29.11
C SER A 153 -4.45 31.41 28.52
N SER A 154 -5.15 32.44 28.02
CA SER A 154 -6.51 32.33 27.48
C SER A 154 -6.57 32.10 25.97
N THR A 155 -5.44 32.15 25.29
CA THR A 155 -5.37 31.99 23.83
C THR A 155 -5.10 30.54 23.49
N THR A 156 -5.84 30.04 22.49
CA THR A 156 -5.59 28.73 21.89
C THR A 156 -4.52 28.88 20.81
N TYR A 157 -3.53 27.99 20.84
CA TYR A 157 -2.47 27.91 19.86
C TYR A 157 -2.55 26.59 19.12
N ASN A 158 -2.43 26.63 17.80
CA ASN A 158 -2.34 25.46 16.95
C ASN A 158 -0.86 25.17 16.63
N GLN A 159 -0.60 24.00 16.04
CA GLN A 159 0.73 23.64 15.57
C GLN A 159 1.31 24.75 14.66
N GLY A 160 2.55 25.15 14.92
CA GLY A 160 3.28 26.20 14.21
C GLY A 160 3.12 27.62 14.78
N ASP A 161 2.16 27.86 15.68
CA ASP A 161 1.97 29.19 16.28
C ASP A 161 3.18 29.59 17.13
N LYS A 162 3.64 30.85 16.98
CA LYS A 162 4.81 31.37 17.69
C LYS A 162 4.44 32.48 18.68
N VAL A 163 5.00 32.40 19.88
CA VAL A 163 4.78 33.36 20.97
C VAL A 163 6.09 33.70 21.66
N GLN A 164 6.10 34.81 22.40
CA GLN A 164 7.20 35.15 23.29
C GLN A 164 6.75 35.19 24.76
N LYS A 165 7.66 34.80 25.64
CA LYS A 165 7.52 35.01 27.08
C LYS A 165 8.90 35.19 27.71
N ASP A 166 9.01 36.18 28.58
CA ASP A 166 10.26 36.52 29.28
C ASP A 166 11.45 36.74 28.32
N GLY A 167 11.18 37.29 27.13
CA GLY A 167 12.18 37.56 26.09
C GLY A 167 12.62 36.34 25.28
N VAL A 168 11.99 35.18 25.46
CA VAL A 168 12.26 33.95 24.71
C VAL A 168 11.09 33.62 23.80
N MET A 169 11.37 33.19 22.57
CA MET A 169 10.41 32.75 21.58
C MET A 169 10.17 31.25 21.67
N TYR A 170 8.93 30.83 21.47
CA TYR A 170 8.49 29.43 21.51
C TYR A 170 7.54 29.15 20.35
N GLU A 171 7.54 27.91 19.86
CA GLU A 171 6.65 27.41 18.81
C GLU A 171 5.79 26.25 19.34
N ALA A 172 4.49 26.29 19.09
CA ALA A 172 3.58 25.22 19.45
C ALA A 172 3.76 24.03 18.49
N LEU A 173 4.04 22.84 19.01
CA LEU A 173 4.20 21.62 18.22
C LEU A 173 2.87 20.93 17.91
N PHE A 174 1.83 21.25 18.66
CA PHE A 174 0.46 20.78 18.49
C PHE A 174 -0.49 21.70 19.26
N TYR A 175 -1.80 21.42 19.15
CA TYR A 175 -2.83 22.17 19.85
C TYR A 175 -2.52 22.36 21.34
N THR A 176 -2.52 23.61 21.80
CA THR A 176 -2.29 23.92 23.21
C THR A 176 -2.99 25.18 23.69
N VAL A 177 -3.40 25.18 24.95
CA VAL A 177 -4.01 26.33 25.64
C VAL A 177 -3.57 26.30 27.09
N ASN A 178 -3.31 27.47 27.68
CA ASN A 178 -2.92 27.63 29.09
C ASN A 178 -1.61 26.93 29.54
N ASN A 179 -0.92 26.20 28.66
CA ASN A 179 0.39 25.66 28.95
C ASN A 179 1.43 26.78 28.82
N ASP A 180 2.05 27.15 29.94
CA ASP A 180 3.05 28.21 30.01
C ASP A 180 4.37 27.76 29.35
N PRO A 181 4.82 28.39 28.24
CA PRO A 181 6.00 27.97 27.52
C PRO A 181 7.31 28.22 28.28
N SER A 182 7.35 29.12 29.26
CA SER A 182 8.59 29.36 30.03
C SER A 182 8.86 28.30 31.09
N LEU A 183 7.90 27.39 31.34
CA LEU A 183 8.07 26.25 32.25
C LEU A 183 8.61 25.04 31.49
N ALA A 184 9.72 24.48 31.99
CA ALA A 184 10.36 23.29 31.40
C ALA A 184 9.42 22.09 31.23
N ALA A 185 8.42 21.94 32.11
CA ALA A 185 7.41 20.87 32.04
C ALA A 185 6.48 20.95 30.82
N ASN A 186 6.48 22.09 30.11
CA ASN A 186 5.73 22.27 28.87
C ASN A 186 6.65 22.37 27.65
N GLN A 187 7.97 22.19 27.82
CA GLN A 187 8.95 22.35 26.77
C GLN A 187 9.34 21.00 26.14
N ASN A 188 9.42 21.02 24.82
CA ASN A 188 9.85 19.93 23.97
C ASN A 188 10.95 20.41 23.01
N PRO A 189 12.19 20.58 23.51
CA PRO A 189 13.29 21.13 22.70
C PRO A 189 13.62 20.25 21.49
N GLU A 190 13.50 18.93 21.67
CA GLU A 190 13.86 17.92 20.67
C GLU A 190 12.67 17.38 19.88
N GLY A 191 11.45 17.83 20.17
CA GLY A 191 10.23 17.34 19.53
C GLY A 191 9.76 15.95 19.97
N ASN A 192 10.44 15.30 20.92
CA ASN A 192 10.26 13.87 21.23
C ASN A 192 9.57 13.57 22.58
N ASN A 193 9.24 14.56 23.40
CA ASN A 193 8.77 14.32 24.77
C ASN A 193 7.26 14.57 24.99
N GLY A 194 6.51 14.84 23.92
CA GLY A 194 5.06 15.03 23.98
C GLY A 194 4.61 16.33 24.67
N HIS A 195 5.52 17.27 24.94
CA HIS A 195 5.18 18.60 25.45
C HIS A 195 4.93 19.60 24.31
N PRO A 196 4.08 20.62 24.54
CA PRO A 196 3.56 21.45 23.46
C PRO A 196 4.54 22.48 22.91
N TRP A 197 5.56 22.94 23.65
CA TRP A 197 6.35 24.11 23.25
C TRP A 197 7.79 23.78 22.88
N LYS A 198 8.22 24.09 21.66
CA LYS A 198 9.63 24.07 21.28
C LYS A 198 10.27 25.44 21.53
N PRO A 199 11.30 25.57 22.39
CA PRO A 199 12.04 26.82 22.56
C PRO A 199 12.83 27.17 21.30
N LEU A 200 12.71 28.40 20.81
CA LEU A 200 13.42 28.90 19.62
C LEU A 200 14.59 29.85 19.94
N GLY A 201 14.69 30.32 21.19
CA GLY A 201 15.75 31.23 21.64
C GLY A 201 15.26 32.66 21.89
N PRO A 202 16.17 33.62 22.15
CA PRO A 202 15.79 35.00 22.49
C PRO A 202 15.05 35.68 21.33
N VAL A 203 13.99 36.42 21.63
CA VAL A 203 13.25 37.18 20.63
C VAL A 203 14.02 38.47 20.31
N GLN A 204 14.15 38.79 19.02
CA GLN A 204 14.61 40.11 18.61
C GLN A 204 13.42 41.08 18.66
N THR A 205 13.54 42.13 19.48
CA THR A 205 12.56 43.22 19.54
C THR A 205 13.16 44.52 19.00
N TYR A 206 12.28 45.38 18.50
CA TYR A 206 12.60 46.76 18.13
C TYR A 206 11.59 47.68 18.84
N SER A 207 12.04 48.85 19.28
CA SER A 207 11.12 49.87 19.82
C SER A 207 10.17 50.36 18.73
N GLN A 208 9.02 50.90 19.13
CA GLN A 208 8.09 51.50 18.18
C GLN A 208 8.76 52.60 17.35
N ASP A 209 9.62 53.41 17.96
CA ASP A 209 10.42 54.42 17.25
C ASP A 209 11.35 53.82 16.19
N GLN A 210 11.97 52.67 16.46
CA GLN A 210 12.80 51.95 15.49
C GLN A 210 11.97 51.39 14.32
N ILE A 211 10.77 50.87 14.62
CA ILE A 211 9.82 50.35 13.63
C ILE A 211 9.33 51.47 12.72
N ASP A 212 8.92 52.60 13.30
CA ASP A 212 8.36 53.73 12.56
C ASP A 212 9.43 54.39 11.68
N ASN A 213 10.65 54.51 12.20
CA ASN A 213 11.80 55.15 11.55
C ASN A 213 12.79 54.17 10.90
N ALA A 214 12.38 52.94 10.62
CA ALA A 214 13.23 51.96 9.94
C ALA A 214 13.76 52.54 8.60
N PRO A 215 15.08 52.45 8.33
CA PRO A 215 15.67 53.01 7.11
C PRO A 215 15.12 52.30 5.86
N THR A 216 14.95 53.02 4.76
CA THR A 216 14.60 52.39 3.47
C THR A 216 15.76 51.48 3.03
N LEU A 217 15.45 50.27 2.55
CA LEU A 217 16.44 49.32 2.09
C LEU A 217 17.32 49.91 0.97
N ASP A 218 18.63 49.94 1.18
CA ASP A 218 19.65 50.16 0.15
C ASP A 218 20.42 48.86 -0.11
N ILE A 219 20.20 48.26 -1.28
CA ILE A 219 20.79 46.97 -1.63
C ILE A 219 22.32 46.97 -1.68
N ASN A 220 22.97 48.13 -1.73
CA ASN A 220 24.44 48.23 -1.72
C ASN A 220 25.03 48.29 -0.31
N THR A 221 24.19 48.46 0.72
CA THR A 221 24.62 48.45 2.13
C THR A 221 24.73 47.02 2.65
N LEU A 222 25.83 46.69 3.34
CA LEU A 222 26.00 45.40 4.02
C LEU A 222 25.30 45.48 5.39
N TYR A 223 24.24 44.71 5.57
CA TYR A 223 23.46 44.68 6.80
C TYR A 223 23.89 43.49 7.67
N PRO A 224 24.27 43.70 8.94
CA PRO A 224 24.41 42.60 9.90
C PRO A 224 23.10 41.84 10.10
N ALA A 225 23.15 40.64 10.66
CA ALA A 225 21.95 39.93 11.12
C ALA A 225 21.15 40.80 12.10
N ASN A 226 19.82 40.67 12.08
CA ASN A 226 18.87 41.45 12.86
C ASN A 226 18.82 42.95 12.52
N SER A 227 19.20 43.35 11.31
CA SER A 227 19.01 44.72 10.83
C SER A 227 17.57 44.94 10.38
N LEU A 228 16.96 46.05 10.84
CA LEU A 228 15.61 46.44 10.45
C LEU A 228 15.63 47.43 9.28
N VAL A 229 14.86 47.16 8.24
CA VAL A 229 14.73 48.03 7.04
C VAL A 229 13.28 48.13 6.59
N LYS A 230 12.97 49.12 5.75
CA LYS A 230 11.66 49.31 5.11
C LYS A 230 11.76 49.05 3.60
N TYR A 231 10.89 48.21 3.07
CA TYR A 231 10.78 47.88 1.64
C TYR A 231 9.31 47.80 1.23
N ASN A 232 8.92 48.50 0.15
CA ASN A 232 7.52 48.60 -0.31
C ASN A 232 6.52 48.90 0.82
N GLY A 233 6.90 49.80 1.74
CA GLY A 233 6.05 50.23 2.86
C GLY A 233 5.92 49.23 4.02
N LYS A 234 6.58 48.07 3.95
CA LYS A 234 6.61 47.07 5.03
C LYS A 234 8.00 47.00 5.66
N ASN A 235 8.06 46.66 6.94
CA ASN A 235 9.31 46.46 7.65
C ASN A 235 9.80 45.02 7.49
N TYR A 236 11.11 44.86 7.32
CA TYR A 236 11.79 43.58 7.20
C TYR A 236 13.00 43.56 8.12
N GLN A 237 13.31 42.37 8.62
CA GLN A 237 14.49 42.08 9.42
C GLN A 237 15.39 41.11 8.66
N SER A 238 16.70 41.35 8.67
CA SER A 238 17.67 40.39 8.14
C SER A 238 17.86 39.20 9.09
N ALA A 239 17.75 37.98 8.57
CA ALA A 239 18.04 36.75 9.34
C ALA A 239 19.54 36.49 9.47
N VAL A 240 20.33 36.94 8.49
CA VAL A 240 21.79 36.75 8.39
C VAL A 240 22.46 38.05 7.94
N ILE A 241 23.78 38.06 7.81
CA ILE A 241 24.48 39.14 7.12
C ILE A 241 24.05 39.15 5.65
N VAL A 242 23.58 40.29 5.14
CA VAL A 242 22.96 40.36 3.80
C VAL A 242 23.34 41.63 3.03
N GLN A 243 23.56 41.48 1.72
CA GLN A 243 23.78 42.55 0.74
C GLN A 243 23.21 42.14 -0.63
N LYS A 244 22.83 43.12 -1.47
CA LYS A 244 22.41 42.94 -2.88
C LYS A 244 21.20 42.02 -3.10
N VAL A 245 20.38 41.80 -2.07
CA VAL A 245 19.13 41.02 -2.12
C VAL A 245 17.97 41.90 -1.67
N LYS A 246 16.84 41.80 -2.35
CA LYS A 246 15.57 42.42 -1.96
C LYS A 246 14.60 41.37 -1.37
N PRO A 247 13.64 41.78 -0.53
CA PRO A 247 12.66 40.87 0.06
C PRO A 247 11.77 40.11 -0.93
N ASP A 248 11.63 40.59 -2.16
CA ASP A 248 10.86 39.96 -3.23
C ASP A 248 11.72 39.26 -4.29
N ASP A 249 13.05 39.25 -4.12
CA ASP A 249 13.93 38.45 -4.97
C ASP A 249 13.74 36.96 -4.67
N VAL A 250 13.91 36.14 -5.72
CA VAL A 250 13.95 34.67 -5.63
C VAL A 250 15.40 34.19 -5.59
N THR A 251 15.64 33.08 -4.90
CA THR A 251 16.97 32.47 -4.83
C THR A 251 17.49 32.12 -6.24
N PRO A 252 18.76 32.43 -6.56
CA PRO A 252 19.39 32.02 -7.81
C PRO A 252 19.88 30.56 -7.76
N TRP A 253 19.96 29.97 -6.58
CA TRP A 253 20.44 28.60 -6.35
C TRP A 253 19.31 27.61 -6.56
N ALA A 254 19.61 26.52 -7.26
CA ALA A 254 18.74 25.36 -7.37
C ALA A 254 19.55 24.10 -7.00
N VAL A 255 18.89 23.11 -6.40
CA VAL A 255 19.52 21.80 -6.20
C VAL A 255 20.02 21.29 -7.55
N TYR A 256 21.26 20.81 -7.56
CA TYR A 256 21.93 20.29 -8.73
C TYR A 256 22.21 18.81 -8.54
N MET A 257 21.77 18.01 -9.51
CA MET A 257 22.15 16.61 -9.64
C MET A 257 22.75 16.41 -11.02
N ASP A 258 23.81 15.61 -11.11
CA ASP A 258 24.43 15.31 -12.39
C ASP A 258 23.66 14.18 -13.10
N TRP A 259 22.78 14.56 -14.01
CA TRP A 259 22.02 13.63 -14.85
C TRP A 259 22.67 13.36 -16.21
N SER A 260 23.93 13.78 -16.39
CA SER A 260 24.61 13.73 -17.69
C SER A 260 24.62 12.31 -18.27
N GLY A 261 24.05 12.14 -19.46
CA GLY A 261 23.99 10.85 -20.15
C GLY A 261 22.80 9.96 -19.75
N THR A 262 22.04 10.30 -18.70
CA THR A 262 20.90 9.48 -18.26
C THR A 262 19.82 9.41 -19.34
N LYS A 263 19.48 10.56 -19.94
CA LYS A 263 18.44 10.69 -20.98
C LYS A 263 18.74 9.82 -22.21
N GLU A 264 20.00 9.77 -22.62
CA GLU A 264 20.47 8.94 -23.74
C GLU A 264 20.48 7.44 -23.40
N ARG A 265 20.79 7.10 -22.14
CA ARG A 265 20.83 5.71 -21.63
C ARG A 265 19.45 5.08 -21.54
N VAL A 266 18.43 5.85 -21.15
CA VAL A 266 17.05 5.36 -21.09
C VAL A 266 16.32 5.44 -22.44
N GLY A 267 16.85 6.18 -23.41
CA GLY A 267 16.23 6.36 -24.73
C GLY A 267 14.90 7.13 -24.67
N THR A 268 14.28 7.33 -25.84
CA THR A 268 13.03 8.10 -25.99
C THR A 268 11.88 7.15 -26.31
N PRO A 269 10.72 7.28 -25.63
CA PRO A 269 9.55 6.48 -25.96
C PRO A 269 9.04 6.81 -27.37
N LYS A 270 8.59 5.78 -28.08
CA LYS A 270 8.13 5.91 -29.48
C LYS A 270 6.64 6.19 -29.60
N ASN A 271 5.88 5.79 -28.59
CA ASN A 271 4.42 5.80 -28.61
C ASN A 271 3.88 6.62 -27.44
N PRO A 272 2.72 7.28 -27.61
CA PRO A 272 1.99 7.82 -26.46
C PRO A 272 1.47 6.68 -25.59
N TRP A 273 1.24 6.99 -24.31
CA TRP A 273 0.58 6.04 -23.41
C TRP A 273 -0.86 5.76 -23.85
N PRO A 274 -1.30 4.50 -23.87
CA PRO A 274 -2.70 4.13 -24.08
C PRO A 274 -3.66 4.78 -23.09
N ALA A 275 -4.92 4.93 -23.48
CA ALA A 275 -5.97 5.41 -22.57
C ALA A 275 -6.32 4.39 -21.48
N GLN A 276 -6.16 3.10 -21.79
CA GLN A 276 -6.24 2.00 -20.84
C GLN A 276 -4.97 1.18 -20.97
N PHE A 277 -4.29 0.91 -19.85
CA PHE A 277 -3.02 0.20 -19.85
C PHE A 277 -2.87 -0.72 -18.63
N TYR A 278 -2.11 -1.80 -18.81
CA TYR A 278 -1.54 -2.60 -17.73
C TYR A 278 -0.09 -2.17 -17.50
N ALA A 279 0.21 -1.64 -16.32
CA ALA A 279 1.55 -1.20 -15.92
C ALA A 279 1.92 -1.79 -14.55
N PRO A 280 2.32 -3.07 -14.49
CA PRO A 280 2.71 -3.71 -13.24
C PRO A 280 3.99 -3.10 -12.68
N TYR A 281 4.10 -3.14 -11.35
CA TYR A 281 5.25 -2.58 -10.64
C TYR A 281 6.47 -3.48 -10.82
N VAL A 282 7.62 -2.85 -11.01
CA VAL A 282 8.94 -3.48 -11.03
C VAL A 282 9.74 -2.85 -9.92
N ASP A 283 10.06 -3.64 -8.88
CA ASP A 283 11.00 -3.22 -7.86
C ASP A 283 12.40 -3.16 -8.50
N PHE A 284 12.80 -1.94 -8.82
CA PHE A 284 14.04 -1.60 -9.49
C PHE A 284 15.25 -1.68 -8.54
N THR A 285 15.04 -2.07 -7.28
CA THR A 285 16.12 -2.31 -6.32
C THR A 285 16.50 -3.77 -6.18
N LEU A 286 15.71 -4.69 -6.73
CA LEU A 286 16.05 -6.11 -6.73
C LEU A 286 17.28 -6.40 -7.59
N ASN A 287 18.09 -7.36 -7.14
CA ASN A 287 19.27 -7.82 -7.88
C ASN A 287 18.91 -8.37 -9.27
N MET A 288 17.78 -9.09 -9.35
CA MET A 288 17.28 -9.63 -10.61
C MET A 288 16.12 -8.79 -11.14
N GLN A 289 16.38 -8.11 -12.26
CA GLN A 289 15.36 -7.33 -12.96
C GLN A 289 14.70 -8.16 -14.06
N PRO A 290 13.36 -8.06 -14.24
CA PRO A 290 12.64 -8.80 -15.26
C PRO A 290 13.11 -8.46 -16.68
N ASP A 291 12.97 -9.42 -17.61
CA ASP A 291 13.25 -9.20 -19.03
C ASP A 291 12.12 -8.39 -19.68
N LEU A 292 12.19 -7.06 -19.54
CA LEU A 292 11.17 -6.13 -20.04
C LEU A 292 10.88 -6.30 -21.54
N VAL A 293 11.90 -6.59 -22.34
CA VAL A 293 11.75 -6.78 -23.79
C VAL A 293 11.10 -8.12 -24.10
N GLY A 294 11.51 -9.18 -23.40
CA GLY A 294 10.89 -10.49 -23.50
C GLY A 294 9.41 -10.46 -23.11
N LEU A 295 9.07 -9.77 -22.02
CA LEU A 295 7.70 -9.54 -21.55
C LEU A 295 6.86 -8.77 -22.58
N ALA A 296 7.41 -7.69 -23.14
CA ALA A 296 6.72 -6.91 -24.17
C ALA A 296 6.43 -7.73 -25.43
N LYS A 297 7.37 -8.57 -25.86
CA LYS A 297 7.24 -9.40 -27.08
C LYS A 297 6.36 -10.63 -26.89
N ASN A 298 6.47 -11.28 -25.74
CA ASN A 298 5.94 -12.63 -25.56
C ASN A 298 4.69 -12.66 -24.67
N GLN A 299 4.49 -11.66 -23.81
CA GLN A 299 3.36 -11.59 -22.86
C GLN A 299 2.48 -10.34 -23.08
N ASN A 300 2.81 -9.50 -24.07
CA ASN A 300 2.14 -8.21 -24.32
C ASN A 300 2.18 -7.24 -23.12
N VAL A 301 3.13 -7.41 -22.20
CA VAL A 301 3.37 -6.49 -21.07
C VAL A 301 4.44 -5.50 -21.51
N ASN A 302 4.00 -4.33 -21.98
CA ASN A 302 4.87 -3.33 -22.63
C ASN A 302 4.91 -1.98 -21.91
N HIS A 303 4.13 -1.81 -20.84
CA HIS A 303 4.20 -0.66 -19.94
C HIS A 303 4.53 -1.16 -18.53
N PHE A 304 5.32 -0.40 -17.78
CA PHE A 304 5.77 -0.80 -16.45
C PHE A 304 5.86 0.41 -15.51
N THR A 305 5.69 0.15 -14.22
CA THR A 305 5.86 1.14 -13.16
C THR A 305 7.16 0.86 -12.41
N MET A 306 8.20 1.67 -12.65
CA MET A 306 9.50 1.48 -12.01
C MET A 306 9.47 2.02 -10.58
N ALA A 307 9.65 1.14 -9.62
CA ALA A 307 9.41 1.37 -8.20
C ALA A 307 10.68 1.07 -7.37
N PHE A 308 11.06 1.86 -6.37
CA PHE A 308 10.59 3.22 -6.08
C PHE A 308 11.73 4.21 -6.12
N MET A 309 11.42 5.41 -6.58
CA MET A 309 12.28 6.55 -6.37
C MET A 309 11.94 7.21 -5.02
N VAL A 310 12.94 7.40 -4.18
CA VAL A 310 12.80 7.92 -2.81
C VAL A 310 13.91 8.93 -2.50
N ALA A 311 13.76 9.69 -1.43
CA ALA A 311 14.86 10.48 -0.91
C ALA A 311 15.96 9.55 -0.35
N LYS A 312 17.21 9.98 -0.41
CA LYS A 312 18.36 9.27 0.18
C LYS A 312 18.11 8.94 1.66
N ASP A 313 17.51 9.88 2.38
CA ASP A 313 16.99 9.71 3.73
C ASP A 313 15.97 10.83 4.03
N ALA A 314 15.36 10.83 5.21
CA ALA A 314 14.33 11.79 5.60
C ALA A 314 14.79 13.25 5.71
N ASN A 315 16.10 13.52 5.72
CA ASN A 315 16.68 14.87 5.84
C ASN A 315 17.48 15.29 4.60
N THR A 316 17.77 14.36 3.69
CA THR A 316 18.57 14.61 2.50
C THR A 316 17.70 14.55 1.25
N CYS A 317 17.39 15.74 0.70
CA CYS A 317 16.60 15.93 -0.53
C CYS A 317 17.40 15.54 -1.79
N VAL A 318 17.75 14.26 -1.92
CA VAL A 318 18.46 13.70 -3.07
C VAL A 318 17.70 12.46 -3.56
N PRO A 319 17.27 12.40 -4.84
CA PRO A 319 16.56 11.24 -5.38
C PRO A 319 17.49 10.03 -5.55
N THR A 320 17.00 8.87 -5.15
CA THR A 320 17.66 7.56 -5.24
C THR A 320 16.65 6.48 -5.61
N TRP A 321 17.11 5.34 -6.12
CA TRP A 321 16.30 4.14 -6.22
C TRP A 321 16.36 3.36 -4.90
N GLY A 322 15.28 3.42 -4.13
CA GLY A 322 15.11 2.79 -2.81
C GLY A 322 16.29 2.97 -1.84
N THR A 323 16.99 4.11 -1.88
CA THR A 323 18.25 4.39 -1.15
C THR A 323 19.47 3.54 -1.54
N ALA A 324 19.26 2.46 -2.28
CA ALA A 324 20.29 1.51 -2.69
C ALA A 324 21.15 2.01 -3.85
N TYR A 325 20.53 2.71 -4.83
CA TYR A 325 21.23 3.13 -6.05
C TYR A 325 21.04 4.61 -6.38
N SER A 326 22.11 5.20 -6.92
CA SER A 326 22.07 6.56 -7.47
C SER A 326 21.31 6.60 -8.80
N VAL A 327 20.63 7.71 -9.06
CA VAL A 327 19.90 7.98 -10.31
C VAL A 327 20.80 8.36 -11.49
N THR A 328 22.10 8.61 -11.26
CA THR A 328 23.00 9.21 -12.26
C THR A 328 23.59 8.19 -13.25
N ASN A 329 23.70 6.91 -12.88
CA ASN A 329 24.31 5.89 -13.74
C ASN A 329 23.83 4.49 -13.38
N TYR A 330 22.52 4.26 -13.38
CA TYR A 330 21.99 2.95 -13.08
C TYR A 330 22.22 1.98 -14.25
N ALA A 331 22.93 0.88 -13.99
CA ALA A 331 23.34 -0.08 -15.02
C ALA A 331 22.15 -0.63 -15.85
N GLN A 332 20.97 -0.70 -15.24
CA GLN A 332 19.77 -1.25 -15.86
C GLN A 332 19.01 -0.25 -16.74
N TYR A 333 19.41 1.03 -16.84
CA TYR A 333 18.76 1.99 -17.75
C TYR A 333 18.79 1.56 -19.22
N SER A 334 19.80 0.77 -19.61
CA SER A 334 19.85 0.13 -20.93
C SER A 334 18.64 -0.78 -21.22
N LYS A 335 18.04 -1.41 -20.19
CA LYS A 335 16.82 -2.22 -20.32
C LYS A 335 15.60 -1.37 -20.64
N ILE A 336 15.49 -0.17 -20.04
CA ILE A 336 14.44 0.80 -20.35
C ILE A 336 14.54 1.25 -21.81
N LYS A 337 15.76 1.55 -22.27
CA LYS A 337 16.00 1.89 -23.68
C LYS A 337 15.60 0.76 -24.61
N ALA A 338 16.00 -0.48 -24.30
CA ALA A 338 15.64 -1.64 -25.11
C ALA A 338 14.11 -1.86 -25.17
N LEU A 339 13.39 -1.64 -24.06
CA LEU A 339 11.92 -1.66 -24.03
C LEU A 339 11.31 -0.58 -24.93
N ARG A 340 11.80 0.67 -24.83
CA ARG A 340 11.34 1.78 -25.69
C ARG A 340 11.63 1.56 -27.16
N GLU A 341 12.76 0.94 -27.46
CA GLU A 341 13.10 0.49 -28.82
C GLU A 341 12.14 -0.58 -29.32
N ALA A 342 11.63 -1.45 -28.43
CA ALA A 342 10.58 -2.44 -28.70
C ALA A 342 9.16 -1.86 -28.71
N GLY A 343 8.99 -0.55 -28.45
CA GLY A 343 7.70 0.14 -28.53
C GLY A 343 6.92 0.24 -27.21
N GLY A 344 7.52 -0.23 -26.11
CA GLY A 344 6.98 -0.03 -24.76
C GLY A 344 7.42 1.30 -24.13
N ASP A 345 7.02 1.54 -22.89
CA ASP A 345 7.47 2.68 -22.08
C ASP A 345 7.39 2.38 -20.58
N ILE A 346 7.89 3.29 -19.75
CA ILE A 346 7.88 3.17 -18.29
C ILE A 346 7.36 4.46 -17.67
N MET A 347 6.63 4.32 -16.56
CA MET A 347 6.44 5.39 -15.60
C MET A 347 7.30 5.14 -14.37
N VAL A 348 7.55 6.17 -13.58
CA VAL A 348 8.29 6.06 -12.32
C VAL A 348 7.33 6.33 -11.18
N SER A 349 7.37 5.46 -10.17
CA SER A 349 6.66 5.68 -8.92
C SER A 349 7.59 6.27 -7.87
N ILE A 350 7.19 7.40 -7.29
CA ILE A 350 7.90 8.09 -6.22
C ILE A 350 7.21 7.81 -4.88
N GLY A 351 7.93 7.21 -3.93
CA GLY A 351 7.41 6.88 -2.60
C GLY A 351 7.42 5.37 -2.31
N GLY A 352 6.25 4.81 -2.01
CA GLY A 352 6.05 3.42 -1.59
C GLY A 352 6.13 3.21 -0.07
N ALA A 353 5.92 1.97 0.36
CA ALA A 353 5.80 1.59 1.77
C ALA A 353 7.07 1.87 2.62
N ASN A 354 8.25 1.82 2.01
CA ASN A 354 9.54 1.93 2.69
C ASN A 354 10.31 3.20 2.26
N ASN A 355 11.10 3.74 3.19
CA ASN A 355 11.91 4.96 3.04
C ASN A 355 11.10 6.26 3.02
N ALA A 356 11.81 7.40 2.99
CA ALA A 356 11.20 8.72 2.96
C ALA A 356 10.93 9.16 1.51
N PRO A 357 9.71 9.60 1.15
CA PRO A 357 9.45 10.20 -0.15
C PRO A 357 10.18 11.54 -0.26
N LEU A 358 10.46 11.99 -1.49
CA LEU A 358 11.11 13.29 -1.74
C LEU A 358 10.37 14.45 -1.05
N ALA A 359 9.04 14.41 -1.02
CA ALA A 359 8.24 15.45 -0.38
C ALA A 359 8.44 15.55 1.14
N ALA A 360 8.87 14.48 1.81
CA ALA A 360 9.20 14.51 3.23
C ALA A 360 10.58 15.15 3.47
N ALA A 361 11.57 14.82 2.63
CA ALA A 361 12.95 15.29 2.81
C ALA A 361 13.21 16.70 2.25
N CYS A 362 12.56 17.07 1.15
CA CYS A 362 12.73 18.36 0.51
C CYS A 362 11.86 19.41 1.21
N ASN A 363 12.45 20.27 2.03
CA ASN A 363 11.71 21.30 2.79
C ASN A 363 11.34 22.54 1.97
N ASN A 364 11.95 22.73 0.81
CA ASN A 364 11.62 23.81 -0.12
C ASN A 364 10.82 23.28 -1.31
N VAL A 365 9.66 23.89 -1.58
CA VAL A 365 8.76 23.47 -2.66
C VAL A 365 9.38 23.62 -4.05
N ASN A 366 10.24 24.61 -4.28
CA ASN A 366 10.88 24.83 -5.58
C ASN A 366 11.96 23.79 -5.85
N ASP A 367 12.72 23.39 -4.82
CA ASP A 367 13.72 22.31 -4.95
C ASP A 367 13.02 20.98 -5.22
N LEU A 368 11.90 20.70 -4.53
CA LEU A 368 11.08 19.52 -4.80
C LEU A 368 10.50 19.53 -6.23
N ALA A 369 9.96 20.66 -6.69
CA ALA A 369 9.44 20.81 -8.05
C ALA A 369 10.55 20.62 -9.10
N GLN A 370 11.76 21.11 -8.82
CA GLN A 370 12.92 20.92 -9.69
C GLN A 370 13.33 19.45 -9.76
N HIS A 371 13.30 18.70 -8.66
CA HIS A 371 13.52 17.25 -8.69
C HIS A 371 12.47 16.52 -9.53
N TYR A 372 11.17 16.82 -9.36
CA TYR A 372 10.14 16.20 -10.20
C TYR A 372 10.33 16.53 -11.68
N TYR A 373 10.72 17.77 -11.99
CA TYR A 373 11.07 18.17 -13.36
C TYR A 373 12.24 17.34 -13.90
N ASP A 374 13.34 17.27 -13.14
CA ASP A 374 14.56 16.59 -13.57
C ASP A 374 14.38 15.08 -13.71
N ILE A 375 13.60 14.45 -12.84
CA ILE A 375 13.26 13.02 -12.95
C ILE A 375 12.56 12.75 -14.28
N VAL A 376 11.51 13.52 -14.59
CA VAL A 376 10.75 13.39 -15.85
C VAL A 376 11.62 13.68 -17.06
N GLU A 377 12.42 14.75 -17.00
CA GLU A 377 13.26 15.17 -18.12
C GLU A 377 14.36 14.16 -18.43
N ASN A 378 15.07 13.70 -17.41
CA ASN A 378 16.24 12.86 -17.59
C ASN A 378 15.89 11.38 -17.76
N LEU A 379 14.72 10.94 -17.28
CA LEU A 379 14.21 9.59 -17.56
C LEU A 379 13.29 9.54 -18.80
N ASN A 380 13.11 10.66 -19.52
CA ASN A 380 12.22 10.77 -20.69
C ASN A 380 10.78 10.27 -20.40
N LEU A 381 10.21 10.64 -19.26
CA LEU A 381 8.90 10.15 -18.83
C LEU A 381 7.77 10.92 -19.51
N GLN A 382 6.68 10.19 -19.77
CA GLN A 382 5.38 10.76 -20.14
C GLN A 382 4.37 10.70 -18.99
N VAL A 383 4.62 9.83 -18.00
CA VAL A 383 3.74 9.58 -16.87
C VAL A 383 4.58 9.43 -15.61
N LEU A 384 4.08 9.98 -14.50
CA LEU A 384 4.68 9.90 -13.17
C LEU A 384 3.63 9.45 -12.16
N ASP A 385 4.01 8.53 -11.28
CA ASP A 385 3.18 8.01 -10.19
C ASP A 385 3.73 8.48 -8.84
N PHE A 386 2.83 8.79 -7.91
CA PHE A 386 3.14 9.10 -6.52
C PHE A 386 2.47 8.08 -5.63
N ASP A 387 3.26 7.18 -5.06
CA ASP A 387 2.79 6.14 -4.17
C ASP A 387 2.96 6.60 -2.72
N ILE A 388 1.83 6.82 -2.04
CA ILE A 388 1.77 7.56 -0.77
C ILE A 388 1.19 6.65 0.31
N GLU A 389 2.06 6.14 1.17
CA GLU A 389 1.73 5.07 2.11
C GLU A 389 2.14 5.37 3.54
N GLY A 390 1.61 4.56 4.47
CA GLY A 390 2.02 4.55 5.88
C GLY A 390 1.93 5.92 6.54
N ASN A 391 3.00 6.28 7.28
CA ASN A 391 3.05 7.55 8.01
C ASN A 391 3.00 8.77 7.09
N TRP A 392 3.41 8.63 5.83
CA TRP A 392 3.43 9.73 4.86
C TRP A 392 2.04 10.10 4.34
N LEU A 393 1.06 9.19 4.51
CA LEU A 393 -0.35 9.46 4.22
C LEU A 393 -0.98 10.41 5.26
N ALA A 394 -0.44 10.45 6.49
CA ALA A 394 -0.90 11.34 7.55
C ALA A 394 -0.06 12.63 7.68
N ASP A 395 1.06 12.73 6.96
CA ASP A 395 1.96 13.90 6.99
C ASP A 395 1.43 15.03 6.10
N LYS A 396 0.60 15.91 6.71
CA LYS A 396 -0.04 17.05 6.03
C LYS A 396 0.96 18.01 5.39
N GLU A 397 2.10 18.24 6.02
CA GLU A 397 3.12 19.15 5.48
C GLU A 397 3.74 18.58 4.20
N SER A 398 4.09 17.28 4.21
CA SER A 398 4.62 16.64 3.01
C SER A 398 3.58 16.58 1.88
N ILE A 399 2.29 16.38 2.20
CA ILE A 399 1.18 16.33 1.22
C ILE A 399 1.02 17.69 0.54
N GLN A 400 0.87 18.76 1.33
CA GLN A 400 0.73 20.12 0.82
C GLN A 400 1.92 20.52 -0.05
N ARG A 401 3.13 20.18 0.40
CA ARG A 401 4.36 20.46 -0.32
C ARG A 401 4.47 19.67 -1.62
N ARG A 402 4.10 18.38 -1.60
CA ARG A 402 4.04 17.52 -2.80
C ARG A 402 3.10 18.12 -3.83
N ASN A 403 1.86 18.42 -3.44
CA ASN A 403 0.83 18.90 -4.34
C ASN A 403 1.17 20.29 -4.91
N ALA A 404 1.70 21.20 -4.08
CA ALA A 404 2.20 22.49 -4.55
C ALA A 404 3.36 22.34 -5.56
N ALA A 405 4.33 21.45 -5.28
CA ALA A 405 5.44 21.17 -6.20
C ALA A 405 4.97 20.53 -7.51
N VAL A 406 4.02 19.58 -7.44
CA VAL A 406 3.40 18.95 -8.62
C VAL A 406 2.71 20.00 -9.48
N LYS A 407 1.95 20.93 -8.88
CA LYS A 407 1.31 22.01 -9.62
C LYS A 407 2.33 22.92 -10.33
N LEU A 408 3.38 23.34 -9.61
CA LEU A 408 4.43 24.19 -10.17
C LEU A 408 5.08 23.54 -11.39
N VAL A 409 5.41 22.24 -11.31
CA VAL A 409 6.03 21.54 -12.42
C VAL A 409 5.05 21.26 -13.56
N GLN A 410 3.77 20.98 -13.27
CA GLN A 410 2.72 20.87 -14.29
C GLN A 410 2.57 22.16 -15.11
N ASP A 411 2.56 23.32 -14.46
CA ASP A 411 2.48 24.61 -15.14
C ASP A 411 3.69 24.87 -16.03
N ARG A 412 4.88 24.47 -15.54
CA ARG A 412 6.11 24.56 -16.33
C ARG A 412 6.05 23.67 -17.58
N TRP A 413 5.67 22.41 -17.45
CA TRP A 413 5.52 21.53 -18.61
C TRP A 413 4.45 22.04 -19.58
N ALA A 414 3.33 22.56 -19.08
CA ALA A 414 2.29 23.15 -19.92
C ALA A 414 2.81 24.37 -20.71
N ALA A 415 3.61 25.25 -20.08
CA ALA A 415 4.27 26.36 -20.75
C ALA A 415 5.30 25.91 -21.81
N GLU A 416 5.91 24.74 -21.62
CA GLU A 416 6.79 24.07 -22.57
C GLU A 416 6.02 23.29 -23.66
N GLY A 417 4.68 23.29 -23.64
CA GLY A 417 3.83 22.56 -24.59
C GLY A 417 3.80 21.05 -24.37
N ARG A 418 4.16 20.59 -23.17
CA ARG A 418 4.19 19.17 -22.77
C ARG A 418 3.02 18.86 -21.85
N HIS A 419 2.54 17.63 -21.90
CA HIS A 419 1.60 17.08 -20.93
C HIS A 419 2.21 15.83 -20.33
N ILE A 420 2.38 15.83 -19.01
CA ILE A 420 2.89 14.69 -18.25
C ILE A 420 1.74 14.16 -17.40
N GLY A 421 1.42 12.89 -17.55
CA GLY A 421 0.35 12.26 -16.80
C GLY A 421 0.74 12.08 -15.33
N ILE A 422 -0.13 12.46 -14.40
CA ILE A 422 0.10 12.33 -12.96
C ILE A 422 -0.90 11.35 -12.36
N TRP A 423 -0.38 10.26 -11.80
CA TRP A 423 -1.14 9.26 -11.05
C TRP A 423 -0.77 9.30 -9.58
N TYR A 424 -1.77 9.19 -8.70
CA TYR A 424 -1.55 8.96 -7.28
C TYR A 424 -1.97 7.54 -6.95
N THR A 425 -1.06 6.79 -6.33
CA THR A 425 -1.31 5.43 -5.82
C THR A 425 -1.50 5.49 -4.31
N LEU A 426 -2.66 5.03 -3.83
CA LEU A 426 -3.10 5.21 -2.44
C LEU A 426 -3.61 3.90 -1.81
N PRO A 427 -3.38 3.67 -0.50
CA PRO A 427 -4.00 2.57 0.24
C PRO A 427 -5.52 2.70 0.24
N VAL A 428 -6.24 1.59 0.15
CA VAL A 428 -7.71 1.58 0.08
C VAL A 428 -8.30 0.44 0.92
N LEU A 429 -9.52 0.65 1.40
CA LEU A 429 -10.35 -0.42 1.96
C LEU A 429 -11.42 -0.83 0.94
N PRO A 430 -12.11 -1.98 1.12
CA PRO A 430 -13.26 -2.31 0.28
C PRO A 430 -14.38 -1.25 0.31
N THR A 431 -14.38 -0.40 1.34
CA THR A 431 -15.28 0.75 1.54
C THR A 431 -14.77 2.06 0.93
N GLY A 432 -13.64 2.05 0.19
CA GLY A 432 -13.01 3.23 -0.40
C GLY A 432 -11.79 3.74 0.38
N LEU A 433 -11.30 4.92 -0.01
CA LEU A 433 -10.18 5.60 0.66
C LEU A 433 -10.58 6.02 2.07
N THR A 434 -9.62 5.99 3.00
CA THR A 434 -9.79 6.56 4.34
C THR A 434 -9.87 8.09 4.29
N HIS A 435 -10.07 8.72 5.46
CA HIS A 435 -10.07 10.17 5.55
C HIS A 435 -8.75 10.77 5.06
N GLU A 436 -7.62 10.21 5.48
CA GLU A 436 -6.27 10.65 5.12
C GLU A 436 -6.03 10.51 3.61
N GLY A 437 -6.43 9.38 3.01
CA GLY A 437 -6.37 9.19 1.55
C GLY A 437 -7.21 10.23 0.79
N MET A 438 -8.38 10.58 1.31
CA MET A 438 -9.21 11.64 0.75
C MET A 438 -8.61 13.04 0.93
N GLU A 439 -7.91 13.31 2.04
CA GLU A 439 -7.22 14.59 2.27
C GLU A 439 -6.12 14.83 1.22
N VAL A 440 -5.40 13.79 0.79
CA VAL A 440 -4.42 13.90 -0.30
C VAL A 440 -5.06 14.40 -1.59
N LEU A 441 -6.19 13.81 -1.99
CA LEU A 441 -6.88 14.17 -3.23
C LEU A 441 -7.55 15.54 -3.13
N GLN A 442 -8.10 15.88 -1.97
CA GLN A 442 -8.71 17.18 -1.72
C GLN A 442 -7.67 18.30 -1.79
N ASP A 443 -6.52 18.14 -1.14
CA ASP A 443 -5.43 19.12 -1.22
C ASP A 443 -4.88 19.24 -2.64
N ALA A 444 -4.72 18.13 -3.37
CA ALA A 444 -4.30 18.17 -4.78
C ALA A 444 -5.26 19.01 -5.63
N LYS A 445 -6.57 18.83 -5.44
CA LYS A 445 -7.60 19.64 -6.11
C LYS A 445 -7.51 21.11 -5.70
N ASP A 446 -7.33 21.40 -4.41
CA ASP A 446 -7.27 22.77 -3.88
C ASP A 446 -6.03 23.53 -4.37
N GLN A 447 -4.90 22.85 -4.54
CA GLN A 447 -3.69 23.37 -5.18
C GLN A 447 -3.82 23.47 -6.72
N GLY A 448 -4.89 22.92 -7.30
CA GLY A 448 -5.16 22.93 -8.74
C GLY A 448 -4.36 21.91 -9.54
N VAL A 449 -3.85 20.85 -8.90
CA VAL A 449 -3.19 19.73 -9.57
C VAL A 449 -4.17 19.04 -10.51
N VAL A 450 -3.76 18.81 -11.76
CA VAL A 450 -4.56 18.06 -12.73
C VAL A 450 -4.13 16.60 -12.70
N LEU A 451 -4.91 15.75 -12.05
CA LEU A 451 -4.64 14.31 -12.01
C LEU A 451 -5.09 13.63 -13.31
N THR A 452 -4.22 12.76 -13.83
CA THR A 452 -4.59 11.79 -14.87
C THR A 452 -5.41 10.66 -14.26
N GLY A 453 -5.04 10.22 -13.07
CA GLY A 453 -5.83 9.22 -12.36
C GLY A 453 -5.44 9.01 -10.90
N VAL A 454 -6.26 8.21 -10.21
CA VAL A 454 -6.08 7.71 -8.86
C VAL A 454 -6.07 6.19 -8.95
N ASN A 455 -4.91 5.61 -8.71
CA ASN A 455 -4.72 4.18 -8.59
C ASN A 455 -4.84 3.78 -7.11
N VAL A 456 -5.43 2.62 -6.82
CA VAL A 456 -5.56 2.15 -5.44
C VAL A 456 -4.92 0.78 -5.24
N MET A 457 -4.22 0.64 -4.12
CA MET A 457 -3.61 -0.61 -3.69
C MET A 457 -4.68 -1.52 -3.09
N ALA A 458 -5.28 -2.35 -3.94
CA ALA A 458 -6.33 -3.31 -3.60
C ALA A 458 -5.73 -4.57 -2.95
N MET A 459 -5.08 -4.38 -1.80
CA MET A 459 -4.32 -5.37 -1.06
C MET A 459 -4.31 -5.05 0.44
N ASP A 460 -3.86 -6.02 1.23
CA ASP A 460 -3.56 -5.88 2.67
C ASP A 460 -4.64 -5.18 3.50
N TYR A 461 -5.88 -5.64 3.35
CA TYR A 461 -7.03 -5.00 3.97
C TYR A 461 -7.09 -5.18 5.49
N GLY A 462 -6.46 -6.24 6.02
CA GLY A 462 -6.47 -6.56 7.46
C GLY A 462 -7.87 -6.94 7.99
N ASN A 463 -8.86 -7.05 7.10
CA ASN A 463 -10.26 -7.28 7.41
C ASN A 463 -10.58 -8.78 7.28
N ILE A 464 -11.32 -9.32 8.25
CA ILE A 464 -11.78 -10.71 8.25
C ILE A 464 -12.57 -11.09 6.99
N GLN A 465 -13.23 -10.13 6.33
CA GLN A 465 -14.02 -10.39 5.10
C GLN A 465 -13.18 -10.62 3.85
N CYS A 466 -11.94 -10.14 3.80
CA CYS A 466 -11.06 -10.32 2.63
C CYS A 466 -10.08 -11.49 2.80
N GLN A 467 -10.17 -12.20 3.93
CA GLN A 467 -9.44 -13.43 4.21
C GLN A 467 -9.88 -14.52 3.23
N SER A 468 -8.93 -15.00 2.43
CA SER A 468 -9.17 -15.72 1.18
C SER A 468 -8.28 -16.96 1.02
N ALA A 469 -7.36 -17.23 1.95
CA ALA A 469 -6.50 -18.40 1.87
C ALA A 469 -7.29 -19.71 1.69
N ASN A 470 -6.88 -20.50 0.68
CA ASN A 470 -7.49 -21.76 0.26
C ASN A 470 -8.91 -21.64 -0.30
N THR A 471 -9.25 -20.49 -0.90
CA THR A 471 -10.60 -20.23 -1.46
C THR A 471 -10.63 -19.93 -2.96
N GLU A 472 -9.61 -20.39 -3.72
CA GLU A 472 -9.56 -20.16 -5.17
C GLU A 472 -10.89 -20.52 -5.86
N GLY A 473 -11.37 -19.64 -6.75
CA GLY A 473 -12.66 -19.73 -7.43
C GLY A 473 -13.84 -19.09 -6.69
N GLN A 474 -13.71 -18.75 -5.40
CA GLN A 474 -14.78 -18.08 -4.63
C GLN A 474 -14.79 -16.54 -4.81
N ASN A 475 -13.72 -16.00 -5.38
CA ASN A 475 -13.51 -14.59 -5.67
C ASN A 475 -13.60 -13.66 -4.44
N ILE A 476 -13.14 -14.10 -3.26
CA ILE A 476 -13.30 -13.32 -2.02
C ILE A 476 -12.47 -12.04 -2.09
N HIS A 477 -11.16 -12.16 -2.37
CA HIS A 477 -10.26 -11.01 -2.43
C HIS A 477 -10.57 -10.10 -3.63
N GLY A 478 -10.93 -10.70 -4.77
CA GLY A 478 -11.37 -10.00 -5.97
C GLY A 478 -12.63 -9.17 -5.74
N LYS A 479 -13.61 -9.66 -4.96
CA LYS A 479 -14.79 -8.86 -4.57
C LYS A 479 -14.41 -7.68 -3.68
N CYS A 480 -13.43 -7.85 -2.79
CA CYS A 480 -12.90 -6.73 -2.00
C CYS A 480 -12.27 -5.67 -2.92
N ALA A 481 -11.45 -6.10 -3.89
CA ALA A 481 -10.85 -5.21 -4.88
C ALA A 481 -11.88 -4.47 -5.74
N THR A 482 -12.89 -5.18 -6.27
CA THR A 482 -13.94 -4.53 -7.08
C THR A 482 -14.82 -3.59 -6.27
N SER A 483 -15.10 -3.92 -5.01
CA SER A 483 -15.86 -3.04 -4.09
C SER A 483 -15.08 -1.77 -3.76
N ALA A 484 -13.75 -1.87 -3.60
CA ALA A 484 -12.90 -0.71 -3.40
C ALA A 484 -13.01 0.27 -4.59
N ILE A 485 -13.06 -0.24 -5.82
CA ILE A 485 -13.25 0.58 -7.03
C ILE A 485 -14.62 1.22 -7.10
N ASP A 486 -15.69 0.49 -6.77
CA ASP A 486 -17.05 1.05 -6.76
C ASP A 486 -17.17 2.21 -5.74
N ASN A 487 -16.54 2.08 -4.56
CA ASN A 487 -16.53 3.14 -3.56
C ASN A 487 -15.59 4.30 -3.92
N LEU A 488 -14.43 4.00 -4.50
CA LEU A 488 -13.53 5.02 -5.03
C LEU A 488 -14.21 5.85 -6.12
N PHE A 489 -14.98 5.22 -7.01
CA PHE A 489 -15.78 5.93 -8.01
C PHE A 489 -16.70 6.95 -7.36
N ALA A 490 -17.44 6.56 -6.31
CA ALA A 490 -18.33 7.48 -5.60
C ALA A 490 -17.55 8.67 -4.97
N GLN A 491 -16.40 8.40 -4.35
CA GLN A 491 -15.54 9.42 -3.75
C GLN A 491 -14.96 10.40 -4.78
N VAL A 492 -14.35 9.89 -5.86
CA VAL A 492 -13.76 10.71 -6.93
C VAL A 492 -14.86 11.47 -7.70
N LYS A 493 -16.04 10.87 -7.90
CA LYS A 493 -17.19 11.55 -8.51
C LYS A 493 -17.73 12.66 -7.61
N GLY A 494 -17.70 12.49 -6.29
CA GLY A 494 -18.00 13.56 -5.33
C GLY A 494 -17.01 14.70 -5.40
N LEU A 495 -15.72 14.39 -5.60
CA LEU A 495 -14.65 15.38 -5.74
C LEU A 495 -14.72 16.12 -7.09
N TYR A 496 -15.09 15.45 -8.18
CA TYR A 496 -15.20 16.01 -9.53
C TYR A 496 -16.63 15.84 -10.10
N PRO A 497 -17.62 16.55 -9.54
CA PRO A 497 -19.02 16.39 -9.93
C PRO A 497 -19.27 16.75 -11.39
N GLU A 498 -18.42 17.57 -12.00
CA GLU A 498 -18.49 18.01 -13.39
C GLU A 498 -18.08 16.94 -14.43
N LYS A 499 -17.28 15.93 -14.06
CA LYS A 499 -16.83 14.87 -14.98
C LYS A 499 -17.92 13.83 -15.21
N SER A 500 -18.04 13.28 -16.42
CA SER A 500 -18.97 12.16 -16.67
C SER A 500 -18.54 10.88 -15.94
N ALA A 501 -19.44 9.91 -15.78
CA ALA A 501 -19.09 8.63 -15.16
C ALA A 501 -17.94 7.92 -15.90
N ALA A 502 -17.97 7.90 -17.24
CA ALA A 502 -16.91 7.32 -18.06
C ALA A 502 -15.57 8.07 -17.88
N GLN A 503 -15.60 9.41 -17.73
CA GLN A 503 -14.38 10.17 -17.44
C GLN A 503 -13.83 9.86 -16.05
N VAL A 504 -14.70 9.66 -15.04
CA VAL A 504 -14.25 9.26 -13.70
C VAL A 504 -13.66 7.86 -13.74
N TYR A 505 -14.32 6.88 -14.36
CA TYR A 505 -13.76 5.52 -14.48
C TYR A 505 -12.42 5.49 -15.22
N ALA A 506 -12.25 6.30 -16.28
CA ALA A 506 -10.97 6.43 -16.97
C ALA A 506 -9.87 7.04 -16.09
N MET A 507 -10.21 7.72 -15.01
CA MET A 507 -9.27 8.19 -13.99
C MET A 507 -8.99 7.15 -12.90
N LEU A 508 -9.72 6.02 -12.83
CA LEU A 508 -9.51 5.03 -11.78
C LEU A 508 -8.51 3.97 -12.22
N GLY A 509 -7.64 3.58 -11.28
CA GLY A 509 -6.73 2.46 -11.41
C GLY A 509 -6.87 1.50 -10.23
N THR A 510 -6.55 0.23 -10.45
CA THR A 510 -6.49 -0.79 -9.39
C THR A 510 -5.18 -1.55 -9.46
N THR A 511 -4.52 -1.73 -8.32
CA THR A 511 -3.27 -2.48 -8.20
C THR A 511 -3.43 -3.50 -7.08
N PRO A 512 -3.77 -4.76 -7.39
CA PRO A 512 -3.71 -5.85 -6.43
C PRO A 512 -2.27 -6.31 -6.16
N MET A 513 -2.04 -6.89 -4.99
CA MET A 513 -0.86 -7.71 -4.72
C MET A 513 -1.18 -9.12 -5.18
N ILE A 514 -0.43 -9.65 -6.15
CA ILE A 514 -0.76 -10.96 -6.76
C ILE A 514 -0.33 -12.12 -5.85
N GLY A 515 -1.12 -13.18 -5.75
CA GLY A 515 -0.77 -14.30 -4.89
C GLY A 515 -0.95 -14.01 -3.40
N TYR A 516 -0.05 -14.51 -2.56
CA TYR A 516 -0.09 -14.28 -1.10
C TYR A 516 0.26 -12.84 -0.75
N ASN A 517 -0.56 -12.21 0.08
CA ASN A 517 -0.35 -10.84 0.55
C ASN A 517 0.35 -10.79 1.90
N ASP A 518 0.80 -9.61 2.33
CA ASP A 518 1.50 -9.40 3.61
C ASP A 518 0.60 -9.70 4.82
N VAL A 519 -0.71 -9.41 4.70
CA VAL A 519 -1.71 -9.79 5.69
C VAL A 519 -1.95 -11.30 5.64
N GLN A 520 -1.58 -11.99 6.73
CA GLN A 520 -1.78 -13.43 6.85
C GLN A 520 -3.24 -13.82 6.60
N GLY A 521 -3.43 -14.73 5.63
CA GLY A 521 -4.74 -15.25 5.25
C GLY A 521 -5.38 -14.53 4.06
N GLU A 522 -4.81 -13.42 3.58
CA GLU A 522 -5.18 -12.80 2.31
C GLU A 522 -4.38 -13.39 1.14
N VAL A 523 -5.10 -13.83 0.11
CA VAL A 523 -4.52 -14.42 -1.09
C VAL A 523 -5.35 -13.98 -2.30
N PHE A 524 -4.71 -13.27 -3.24
CA PHE A 524 -5.31 -12.86 -4.50
C PHE A 524 -5.01 -13.90 -5.58
N TYR A 525 -6.01 -14.68 -5.96
CA TYR A 525 -5.86 -15.78 -6.92
C TYR A 525 -6.15 -15.37 -8.38
N LEU A 526 -5.95 -16.30 -9.32
CA LEU A 526 -6.26 -16.08 -10.73
C LEU A 526 -7.76 -15.84 -10.98
N SER A 527 -8.66 -16.45 -10.20
CA SER A 527 -10.09 -16.14 -10.34
C SER A 527 -10.40 -14.69 -9.97
N ASP A 528 -9.75 -14.17 -8.90
CA ASP A 528 -9.85 -12.76 -8.49
C ASP A 528 -9.32 -11.82 -9.57
N ALA A 529 -8.18 -12.15 -10.18
CA ALA A 529 -7.59 -11.40 -11.28
C ALA A 529 -8.55 -11.28 -12.47
N ARG A 530 -9.26 -12.36 -12.84
CA ARG A 530 -10.25 -12.33 -13.92
C ARG A 530 -11.44 -11.42 -13.59
N LEU A 531 -11.88 -11.42 -12.33
CA LEU A 531 -12.97 -10.55 -11.88
C LEU A 531 -12.57 -9.07 -11.96
N VAL A 532 -11.36 -8.72 -11.48
CA VAL A 532 -10.82 -7.36 -11.56
C VAL A 532 -10.64 -6.91 -13.01
N TYR A 533 -10.07 -7.76 -13.86
CA TYR A 533 -9.94 -7.48 -15.29
C TYR A 533 -11.29 -7.21 -15.96
N GLN A 534 -12.30 -8.02 -15.63
CA GLN A 534 -13.63 -7.88 -16.20
C GLN A 534 -14.29 -6.55 -15.78
N GLN A 535 -14.22 -6.16 -14.51
CA GLN A 535 -14.72 -4.86 -14.05
C GLN A 535 -13.97 -3.70 -14.75
N ALA A 536 -12.64 -3.81 -14.85
CA ALA A 536 -11.82 -2.81 -15.51
C ALA A 536 -12.20 -2.61 -16.98
N LYS A 537 -12.45 -3.71 -17.68
CA LYS A 537 -12.92 -3.70 -19.07
C LYS A 537 -14.33 -3.12 -19.21
N ASP A 538 -15.26 -3.53 -18.36
CA ASP A 538 -16.67 -3.13 -18.46
C ASP A 538 -16.89 -1.65 -18.18
N TYR A 539 -16.14 -1.08 -17.24
CA TYR A 539 -16.26 0.33 -16.86
C TYR A 539 -15.27 1.26 -17.55
N GLY A 540 -14.29 0.71 -18.26
CA GLY A 540 -13.29 1.52 -18.95
C GLY A 540 -12.25 2.12 -17.99
N LEU A 541 -11.77 1.34 -17.02
CA LEU A 541 -10.73 1.78 -16.08
C LEU A 541 -9.45 2.19 -16.82
N GLY A 542 -8.79 3.24 -16.35
CA GLY A 542 -7.59 3.78 -17.00
C GLY A 542 -6.35 2.92 -16.77
N MET A 543 -6.23 2.27 -15.61
CA MET A 543 -5.04 1.51 -15.25
C MET A 543 -5.39 0.20 -14.53
N ILE A 544 -4.67 -0.86 -14.88
CA ILE A 544 -4.45 -1.99 -13.97
C ILE A 544 -2.95 -2.02 -13.64
N GLY A 545 -2.61 -2.08 -12.36
CA GLY A 545 -1.27 -2.42 -11.88
C GLY A 545 -1.24 -3.82 -11.27
N ALA A 546 -0.07 -4.25 -10.83
CA ALA A 546 0.09 -5.42 -9.97
C ALA A 546 1.37 -5.24 -9.15
N TRP A 547 1.32 -5.56 -7.86
CA TRP A 547 2.52 -5.74 -7.04
C TRP A 547 2.86 -7.23 -7.00
N SER A 548 3.88 -7.72 -7.72
CA SER A 548 4.77 -7.02 -8.66
C SER A 548 5.20 -7.98 -9.78
N MET A 549 5.87 -7.48 -10.83
CA MET A 549 6.35 -8.33 -11.94
C MET A 549 7.30 -9.43 -11.51
N ALA A 550 8.20 -9.16 -10.55
CA ALA A 550 9.11 -10.18 -10.02
C ALA A 550 8.34 -11.26 -9.26
N ARG A 551 7.15 -10.94 -8.73
CA ARG A 551 6.27 -11.88 -8.04
C ARG A 551 5.42 -12.72 -8.98
N ASP A 552 5.31 -12.38 -10.27
CA ASP A 552 4.46 -13.10 -11.23
C ASP A 552 5.11 -14.39 -11.74
N GLN A 553 5.53 -15.21 -10.78
CA GLN A 553 6.07 -16.54 -10.97
C GLN A 553 5.70 -17.43 -9.78
N PRO A 554 5.65 -18.76 -10.00
CA PRO A 554 5.42 -19.69 -8.91
C PRO A 554 6.57 -19.67 -7.92
N GLY A 555 6.29 -20.04 -6.68
CA GLY A 555 7.27 -20.05 -5.61
C GLY A 555 6.91 -21.05 -4.52
N VAL A 556 7.39 -20.76 -3.31
CA VAL A 556 7.10 -21.59 -2.15
C VAL A 556 5.68 -21.35 -1.69
N SER A 557 4.87 -22.42 -1.66
CA SER A 557 3.45 -22.35 -1.28
C SER A 557 3.26 -21.63 0.05
N GLY A 558 2.43 -20.58 0.06
CA GLY A 558 2.09 -19.85 1.28
C GLY A 558 3.10 -18.82 1.76
N GLN A 559 4.23 -18.67 1.06
CA GLN A 559 5.26 -17.70 1.42
C GLN A 559 5.08 -16.38 0.65
N VAL A 560 5.04 -15.28 1.40
CA VAL A 560 5.18 -13.94 0.85
C VAL A 560 6.63 -13.68 0.48
N SER A 561 6.88 -13.21 -0.73
CA SER A 561 8.21 -12.91 -1.26
C SER A 561 8.13 -11.77 -2.28
N ALA A 562 9.20 -10.99 -2.37
CA ALA A 562 9.37 -10.00 -3.44
C ALA A 562 9.64 -10.65 -4.81
N GLU A 563 10.05 -11.92 -4.82
CA GLU A 563 10.51 -12.63 -6.02
C GLU A 563 9.57 -13.77 -6.44
N HIS A 564 8.45 -14.00 -5.75
CA HIS A 564 7.43 -14.94 -6.21
C HIS A 564 6.07 -14.70 -5.52
N SER A 565 5.01 -15.17 -6.15
CA SER A 565 3.62 -15.01 -5.69
C SER A 565 3.27 -15.88 -4.48
N GLY A 566 4.10 -16.87 -4.16
CA GLY A 566 3.80 -17.87 -3.14
C GLY A 566 2.79 -18.92 -3.60
N MET A 567 2.44 -18.92 -4.90
CA MET A 567 1.60 -19.93 -5.54
C MET A 567 2.45 -21.09 -6.06
N THR A 568 1.89 -22.31 -6.10
CA THR A 568 2.55 -23.43 -6.78
C THR A 568 2.48 -23.26 -8.31
N PRO A 569 3.33 -23.97 -9.09
CA PRO A 569 3.26 -23.96 -10.55
C PRO A 569 1.89 -24.32 -11.12
N GLU A 570 1.12 -25.17 -10.43
CA GLU A 570 -0.23 -25.57 -10.83
C GLU A 570 -1.27 -24.49 -10.52
N GLN A 571 -1.07 -23.72 -9.45
CA GLN A 571 -1.98 -22.64 -9.03
C GLN A 571 -1.78 -21.38 -9.89
N ALA A 572 -0.54 -20.98 -10.11
CA ALA A 572 -0.19 -19.86 -10.97
C ALA A 572 1.15 -20.13 -11.66
N PRO A 573 1.14 -20.57 -12.93
CA PRO A 573 2.33 -20.65 -13.75
C PRO A 573 3.01 -19.28 -13.92
N LEU A 574 4.24 -19.29 -14.42
CA LEU A 574 4.99 -18.07 -14.74
C LEU A 574 4.16 -17.13 -15.63
N TYR A 575 4.03 -15.86 -15.21
CA TYR A 575 3.28 -14.79 -15.87
C TYR A 575 1.76 -14.96 -15.94
N ALA A 576 1.17 -15.86 -15.15
CA ALA A 576 -0.26 -16.15 -15.23
C ALA A 576 -1.14 -14.92 -14.91
N TYR A 577 -0.74 -14.04 -13.99
CA TYR A 577 -1.49 -12.81 -13.70
C TYR A 577 -1.34 -11.79 -14.82
N SER A 578 -0.13 -11.59 -15.33
CA SER A 578 0.14 -10.71 -16.48
C SER A 578 -0.65 -11.12 -17.72
N GLN A 579 -0.78 -12.42 -18.00
CA GLN A 579 -1.58 -12.91 -19.12
C GLN A 579 -3.07 -12.56 -19.01
N ILE A 580 -3.58 -12.39 -17.79
CA ILE A 580 -4.96 -11.94 -17.54
C ILE A 580 -5.08 -10.43 -17.74
N PHE A 581 -4.14 -9.64 -17.23
CA PHE A 581 -4.26 -8.18 -17.21
C PHE A 581 -3.74 -7.46 -18.45
N ALA A 582 -2.67 -7.95 -19.08
CA ALA A 582 -2.04 -7.32 -20.24
C ALA A 582 -3.00 -6.98 -21.40
N PRO A 583 -4.04 -7.80 -21.72
CA PRO A 583 -5.01 -7.48 -22.76
C PRO A 583 -5.80 -6.17 -22.56
N ILE A 584 -5.82 -5.57 -21.36
CA ILE A 584 -6.48 -4.27 -21.13
C ILE A 584 -5.80 -3.12 -21.89
N THR A 585 -4.53 -3.30 -22.28
CA THR A 585 -3.73 -2.27 -22.95
C THR A 585 -4.22 -2.02 -24.37
N SER A 586 -5.07 -1.01 -24.54
CA SER A 586 -5.71 -0.69 -25.82
C SER A 586 -4.75 0.04 -26.79
N GLY A 587 -4.60 -0.47 -28.02
CA GLY A 587 -3.64 0.05 -29.01
C GLY A 587 -2.42 -0.83 -29.26
N SER A 588 -2.25 -1.94 -28.52
CA SER A 588 -1.47 -3.09 -29.01
C SER A 588 -2.33 -3.88 -30.01
N VAL A 589 -1.71 -4.26 -31.14
CA VAL A 589 -2.33 -5.06 -32.21
C VAL A 589 -3.02 -6.27 -31.56
N ALA A 590 -4.28 -6.52 -31.90
CA ALA A 590 -4.93 -7.77 -31.55
C ALA A 590 -3.96 -8.92 -31.91
N PRO A 591 -3.68 -9.88 -31.01
CA PRO A 591 -2.95 -11.05 -31.44
C PRO A 591 -3.70 -11.62 -32.65
N VAL A 592 -2.96 -11.98 -33.71
CA VAL A 592 -3.52 -12.90 -34.71
C VAL A 592 -4.10 -14.03 -33.88
N ALA A 593 -5.43 -14.20 -33.91
CA ALA A 593 -6.14 -15.07 -32.97
C ALA A 593 -5.45 -16.44 -32.96
N THR A 594 -4.66 -16.67 -31.92
CA THR A 594 -4.19 -17.99 -31.54
C THR A 594 -5.33 -18.58 -30.73
N ASN A 595 -5.81 -19.74 -31.16
CA ASN A 595 -6.92 -20.44 -30.52
C ASN A 595 -6.76 -20.47 -29.00
N THR A 596 -7.78 -19.97 -28.30
CA THR A 596 -7.91 -20.00 -26.85
C THR A 596 -8.55 -21.33 -26.49
N PRO A 597 -7.86 -22.26 -25.80
CA PRO A 597 -8.46 -23.52 -25.39
C PRO A 597 -9.79 -23.29 -24.66
N PRO A 598 -10.78 -24.17 -24.84
CA PRO A 598 -12.12 -23.94 -24.34
C PRO A 598 -12.13 -24.02 -22.82
N VAL A 599 -13.15 -23.48 -22.15
CA VAL A 599 -13.34 -23.63 -20.70
C VAL A 599 -14.34 -24.76 -20.45
N ALA A 600 -13.85 -25.90 -19.95
CA ALA A 600 -14.69 -27.00 -19.51
C ALA A 600 -15.46 -26.62 -18.24
N ASN A 601 -16.77 -26.86 -18.24
CA ASN A 601 -17.63 -26.73 -17.06
C ASN A 601 -18.37 -28.05 -16.89
N ALA A 602 -18.08 -28.80 -15.82
CA ALA A 602 -18.71 -30.10 -15.57
C ALA A 602 -20.05 -30.01 -14.80
N GLY A 603 -20.57 -28.81 -14.54
CA GLY A 603 -21.78 -28.58 -13.75
C GLY A 603 -21.57 -28.76 -12.25
N MET A 604 -22.53 -28.29 -11.45
CA MET A 604 -22.48 -28.41 -9.98
C MET A 604 -22.57 -29.86 -9.52
N ALA A 605 -22.03 -30.13 -8.32
CA ALA A 605 -22.22 -31.41 -7.66
C ALA A 605 -23.72 -31.69 -7.43
N GLN A 606 -24.12 -32.94 -7.61
CA GLN A 606 -25.52 -33.38 -7.50
C GLN A 606 -25.69 -34.29 -6.30
N GLN A 607 -26.86 -34.23 -5.68
CA GLN A 607 -27.29 -35.17 -4.65
C GLN A 607 -28.54 -35.89 -5.13
N VAL A 608 -28.55 -37.21 -5.00
CA VAL A 608 -29.60 -38.09 -5.54
C VAL A 608 -30.00 -39.12 -4.49
N ASN A 609 -31.29 -39.19 -4.20
CA ASN A 609 -31.86 -40.18 -3.29
C ASN A 609 -32.41 -41.37 -4.10
N GLY A 610 -31.84 -42.56 -3.89
CA GLY A 610 -32.31 -43.82 -4.47
C GLY A 610 -31.84 -44.11 -5.90
N ILE A 611 -32.68 -44.81 -6.67
CA ILE A 611 -32.40 -45.20 -8.06
C ILE A 611 -32.83 -44.10 -9.04
N GLY A 612 -32.13 -43.96 -10.15
CA GLY A 612 -32.49 -42.97 -11.15
C GLY A 612 -31.48 -42.86 -12.28
N VAL A 613 -31.89 -42.18 -13.34
CA VAL A 613 -30.99 -41.73 -14.41
C VAL A 613 -30.48 -40.34 -14.04
N ILE A 614 -29.18 -40.21 -13.86
CA ILE A 614 -28.51 -38.96 -13.51
C ILE A 614 -27.96 -38.33 -14.77
N THR A 615 -28.14 -37.03 -14.92
CA THR A 615 -27.63 -36.27 -16.06
C THR A 615 -26.48 -35.38 -15.61
N LEU A 616 -25.30 -35.61 -16.14
CA LEU A 616 -24.15 -34.71 -16.05
C LEU A 616 -24.29 -33.68 -17.18
N ASP A 617 -24.26 -32.40 -16.84
CA ASP A 617 -24.52 -31.32 -17.79
C ASP A 617 -23.33 -30.37 -17.89
N GLY A 618 -22.61 -30.47 -19.00
CA GLY A 618 -21.48 -29.61 -19.34
C GLY A 618 -21.80 -28.56 -20.39
N SER A 619 -23.08 -28.31 -20.68
CA SER A 619 -23.51 -27.33 -21.69
C SER A 619 -23.11 -25.88 -21.37
N ALA A 620 -22.73 -25.59 -20.13
CA ALA A 620 -22.16 -24.31 -19.72
C ALA A 620 -20.65 -24.18 -20.04
N SER A 621 -20.05 -25.17 -20.69
CA SER A 621 -18.69 -25.04 -21.22
C SER A 621 -18.68 -24.05 -22.37
N THR A 622 -17.66 -23.21 -22.44
CA THR A 622 -17.62 -22.10 -23.41
C THR A 622 -16.31 -22.10 -24.17
N ASP A 623 -16.40 -21.71 -25.43
CA ASP A 623 -15.24 -21.34 -26.22
C ASP A 623 -15.24 -19.84 -26.42
N LYS A 624 -14.10 -19.21 -26.17
CA LYS A 624 -13.98 -17.75 -26.24
C LYS A 624 -13.96 -17.24 -27.69
N ASP A 625 -13.44 -18.06 -28.58
CA ASP A 625 -13.27 -17.75 -30.00
C ASP A 625 -14.52 -18.16 -30.81
N GLY A 626 -15.42 -18.90 -30.18
CA GLY A 626 -16.70 -19.34 -30.73
C GLY A 626 -16.60 -20.67 -31.47
N ASP A 627 -15.52 -21.41 -31.26
CA ASP A 627 -15.24 -22.66 -31.94
C ASP A 627 -16.15 -23.80 -31.47
N SER A 628 -16.29 -24.80 -32.33
CA SER A 628 -17.19 -25.93 -32.07
C SER A 628 -16.60 -26.87 -31.02
N LEU A 629 -17.30 -27.00 -29.90
CA LEU A 629 -16.87 -27.82 -28.78
C LEU A 629 -17.17 -29.31 -28.96
N THR A 630 -16.19 -30.14 -28.61
CA THR A 630 -16.33 -31.57 -28.39
C THR A 630 -16.21 -31.88 -26.90
N TYR A 631 -16.93 -32.91 -26.45
CA TYR A 631 -17.04 -33.25 -25.04
C TYR A 631 -16.59 -34.69 -24.82
N GLN A 632 -15.97 -34.97 -23.68
CA GLN A 632 -15.65 -36.33 -23.26
C GLN A 632 -15.73 -36.46 -21.75
N TRP A 633 -16.72 -37.20 -21.29
CA TRP A 633 -16.92 -37.58 -19.89
C TRP A 633 -16.17 -38.86 -19.57
N LYS A 634 -15.59 -38.91 -18.36
CA LYS A 634 -14.93 -40.07 -17.80
C LYS A 634 -15.21 -40.15 -16.31
N GLN A 635 -15.55 -41.33 -15.81
CA GLN A 635 -15.61 -41.56 -14.36
C GLN A 635 -14.19 -41.62 -13.78
N VAL A 636 -13.97 -40.88 -12.70
CA VAL A 636 -12.68 -40.76 -11.99
C VAL A 636 -12.65 -41.69 -10.77
N SER A 637 -13.73 -41.72 -9.99
CA SER A 637 -13.83 -42.53 -8.77
C SER A 637 -15.29 -42.89 -8.44
N GLY A 638 -15.46 -43.74 -7.42
CA GLY A 638 -16.76 -44.28 -6.99
C GLY A 638 -17.08 -45.63 -7.65
N PRO A 639 -18.25 -46.21 -7.34
CA PRO A 639 -18.70 -47.46 -7.96
C PRO A 639 -18.79 -47.33 -9.48
N ALA A 640 -18.30 -48.32 -10.23
CA ALA A 640 -18.22 -48.25 -11.68
C ALA A 640 -19.60 -48.12 -12.34
N VAL A 641 -19.79 -47.12 -13.19
CA VAL A 641 -21.03 -46.92 -13.97
C VAL A 641 -20.75 -46.90 -15.48
N THR A 642 -21.77 -47.25 -16.26
CA THR A 642 -21.72 -47.05 -17.72
C THR A 642 -22.29 -45.67 -18.06
N LEU A 643 -21.44 -44.77 -18.56
CA LEU A 643 -21.86 -43.48 -19.08
C LEU A 643 -22.51 -43.64 -20.47
N GLN A 644 -23.73 -43.16 -20.62
CA GLN A 644 -24.40 -42.96 -21.91
C GLN A 644 -24.14 -41.55 -22.40
N ASN A 645 -23.97 -41.37 -23.71
CA ASN A 645 -23.67 -40.08 -24.34
C ASN A 645 -22.41 -39.39 -23.75
N SER A 646 -21.39 -40.19 -23.38
CA SER A 646 -20.17 -39.67 -22.76
C SER A 646 -19.42 -38.67 -23.65
N ASN A 647 -19.70 -38.61 -24.95
CA ASN A 647 -19.10 -37.67 -25.88
C ASN A 647 -19.97 -36.43 -26.19
N SER A 648 -21.04 -36.21 -25.40
CA SER A 648 -21.98 -35.09 -25.58
C SER A 648 -21.89 -34.11 -24.41
N ALA A 649 -22.39 -32.89 -24.62
CA ALA A 649 -22.49 -31.89 -23.55
C ALA A 649 -23.30 -32.42 -22.35
N LYS A 650 -24.29 -33.28 -22.59
CA LYS A 650 -25.05 -33.98 -21.55
C LYS A 650 -24.80 -35.49 -21.60
N ALA A 651 -24.15 -36.03 -20.58
CA ALA A 651 -23.98 -37.46 -20.39
C ALA A 651 -24.92 -37.96 -19.31
N THR A 652 -25.29 -39.24 -19.35
CA THR A 652 -26.14 -39.84 -18.31
C THR A 652 -25.58 -41.15 -17.78
N PHE A 653 -25.94 -41.52 -16.56
CA PHE A 653 -25.72 -42.86 -16.03
C PHE A 653 -26.87 -43.27 -15.13
N SER A 654 -26.98 -44.57 -14.84
CA SER A 654 -28.03 -45.10 -13.98
C SER A 654 -27.47 -45.60 -12.66
N VAL A 655 -28.11 -45.20 -11.57
CA VAL A 655 -27.95 -45.81 -10.25
C VAL A 655 -28.92 -46.99 -10.17
N ALA A 656 -28.41 -48.21 -10.05
CA ALA A 656 -29.20 -49.45 -9.98
C ALA A 656 -29.12 -50.11 -8.59
N GLN A 657 -30.05 -51.01 -8.30
CA GLN A 657 -30.08 -51.77 -7.05
C GLN A 657 -28.91 -52.78 -6.96
N PRO A 658 -28.31 -53.00 -5.76
CA PRO A 658 -28.62 -52.32 -4.50
C PRO A 658 -28.00 -50.91 -4.44
N VAL A 659 -28.77 -49.93 -3.95
CA VAL A 659 -28.24 -48.57 -3.71
C VAL A 659 -27.39 -48.60 -2.45
N THR A 660 -26.17 -48.08 -2.54
CA THR A 660 -25.27 -47.88 -1.41
C THR A 660 -24.82 -46.43 -1.40
N ASN A 661 -24.76 -45.80 -0.22
CA ASN A 661 -24.21 -44.46 -0.06
C ASN A 661 -22.82 -44.38 -0.69
N ALA A 662 -22.68 -43.60 -1.76
CA ALA A 662 -21.45 -43.50 -2.52
C ALA A 662 -21.36 -42.17 -3.27
N VAL A 663 -20.14 -41.64 -3.35
CA VAL A 663 -19.81 -40.48 -4.19
C VAL A 663 -19.20 -40.98 -5.50
N TYR A 664 -19.79 -40.55 -6.62
CA TYR A 664 -19.29 -40.79 -7.96
C TYR A 664 -18.65 -39.51 -8.47
N THR A 665 -17.35 -39.54 -8.79
CA THR A 665 -16.67 -38.37 -9.37
C THR A 665 -16.48 -38.56 -10.86
N PHE A 666 -16.81 -37.55 -11.64
CA PHE A 666 -16.68 -37.53 -13.09
C PHE A 666 -15.81 -36.36 -13.53
N SER A 667 -15.04 -36.58 -14.59
CA SER A 667 -14.27 -35.55 -15.28
C SER A 667 -14.86 -35.32 -16.67
N LEU A 668 -15.03 -34.06 -17.03
CA LEU A 668 -15.37 -33.60 -18.36
C LEU A 668 -14.13 -33.01 -19.01
N THR A 669 -13.74 -33.51 -20.18
CA THR A 669 -12.79 -32.86 -21.08
C THR A 669 -13.57 -32.15 -22.19
N VAL A 670 -13.22 -30.90 -22.49
CA VAL A 670 -13.79 -30.12 -23.58
C VAL A 670 -12.68 -29.70 -24.53
N SER A 671 -12.87 -29.80 -25.84
CA SER A 671 -11.87 -29.47 -26.88
C SER A 671 -12.49 -28.79 -28.10
N ASP A 672 -11.76 -27.87 -28.71
CA ASP A 672 -12.15 -27.02 -29.86
C ASP A 672 -11.36 -27.37 -31.16
N SER A 673 -10.72 -28.55 -31.22
CA SER A 673 -9.80 -29.04 -32.26
C SER A 673 -8.36 -28.51 -32.24
N GLU A 674 -8.09 -27.43 -31.50
CA GLU A 674 -6.75 -26.82 -31.39
C GLU A 674 -6.23 -26.80 -29.93
N GLY A 675 -7.10 -27.01 -28.94
CA GLY A 675 -6.81 -27.12 -27.51
C GLY A 675 -7.85 -27.95 -26.74
N SER A 676 -7.57 -28.26 -25.47
CA SER A 676 -8.52 -28.95 -24.59
C SER A 676 -8.33 -28.60 -23.12
N THR A 677 -9.41 -28.55 -22.34
CA THR A 677 -9.37 -28.37 -20.87
C THR A 677 -10.25 -29.40 -20.16
N THR A 678 -10.06 -29.56 -18.85
CA THR A 678 -10.80 -30.52 -18.04
C THR A 678 -11.44 -29.89 -16.81
N ALA A 679 -12.66 -30.31 -16.48
CA ALA A 679 -13.36 -29.99 -15.23
C ALA A 679 -13.83 -31.28 -14.55
N GLN A 680 -14.21 -31.20 -13.28
CA GLN A 680 -14.77 -32.33 -12.53
C GLN A 680 -16.08 -31.96 -11.84
N THR A 681 -16.94 -32.96 -11.64
CA THR A 681 -18.17 -32.86 -10.84
C THR A 681 -18.37 -34.15 -10.05
N SER A 682 -19.22 -34.11 -9.03
CA SER A 682 -19.55 -35.27 -8.21
C SER A 682 -21.06 -35.50 -8.11
N VAL A 683 -21.44 -36.76 -7.96
CA VAL A 683 -22.80 -37.17 -7.66
C VAL A 683 -22.77 -37.96 -6.37
N ASN A 684 -23.37 -37.40 -5.32
CA ASN A 684 -23.58 -38.09 -4.06
C ASN A 684 -24.91 -38.87 -4.14
N VAL A 685 -24.83 -40.19 -4.12
CA VAL A 685 -26.00 -41.07 -4.14
C VAL A 685 -26.24 -41.58 -2.73
N ILE A 686 -27.48 -41.45 -2.28
CA ILE A 686 -27.90 -41.87 -0.94
C ILE A 686 -28.97 -42.96 -1.07
N ASP A 687 -28.79 -44.03 -0.30
CA ASP A 687 -29.75 -45.10 -0.13
C ASP A 687 -30.94 -44.61 0.71
N ALA A 688 -32.00 -44.16 0.03
CA ALA A 688 -33.24 -43.69 0.67
C ALA A 688 -33.94 -44.76 1.54
N SER A 689 -33.52 -46.03 1.49
CA SER A 689 -34.02 -47.07 2.39
C SER A 689 -33.28 -47.14 3.74
N LYS A 690 -32.20 -46.36 3.89
CA LYS A 690 -31.40 -46.23 5.10
C LYS A 690 -31.12 -44.76 5.40
N PRO A 691 -32.14 -44.02 5.86
CA PRO A 691 -31.97 -42.62 6.20
C PRO A 691 -30.92 -42.45 7.31
N VAL A 692 -30.19 -41.35 7.25
CA VAL A 692 -29.10 -41.00 8.16
C VAL A 692 -29.56 -39.82 8.98
N ALA A 693 -29.50 -39.95 10.31
CA ALA A 693 -29.88 -38.86 11.20
C ALA A 693 -29.04 -37.59 10.91
N PRO A 694 -29.61 -36.39 11.15
CA PRO A 694 -28.86 -35.16 11.07
C PRO A 694 -27.69 -35.21 12.06
N SER A 695 -26.63 -34.44 11.83
CA SER A 695 -25.57 -34.21 12.80
C SER A 695 -25.62 -32.75 13.22
N VAL A 696 -25.86 -32.50 14.51
CA VAL A 696 -25.90 -31.16 15.09
C VAL A 696 -24.77 -30.96 16.08
N THR A 697 -24.13 -29.80 16.01
CA THR A 697 -23.12 -29.38 16.98
C THR A 697 -23.39 -27.96 17.49
N LEU A 698 -23.03 -27.74 18.75
CA LEU A 698 -23.01 -26.45 19.41
C LEU A 698 -21.63 -26.23 20.02
N GLU A 699 -21.21 -24.96 20.15
CA GLU A 699 -20.06 -24.62 20.98
C GLU A 699 -20.28 -25.13 22.41
N SER A 700 -19.24 -25.69 23.03
CA SER A 700 -19.35 -26.37 24.33
C SER A 700 -19.73 -25.43 25.48
N THR A 701 -19.39 -24.14 25.37
CA THR A 701 -19.78 -23.11 26.34
C THR A 701 -19.90 -21.74 25.68
N TYR A 702 -20.99 -21.03 25.95
CA TYR A 702 -21.15 -19.62 25.66
C TYR A 702 -21.11 -18.80 26.95
N THR A 703 -20.59 -17.57 26.89
CA THR A 703 -20.54 -16.66 28.04
C THR A 703 -21.28 -15.36 27.71
N VAL A 704 -22.10 -14.88 28.64
CA VAL A 704 -22.85 -13.62 28.51
C VAL A 704 -22.88 -12.90 29.85
N THR A 705 -22.86 -11.58 29.85
CA THR A 705 -22.99 -10.80 31.10
C THR A 705 -24.46 -10.75 31.52
N SER A 706 -24.70 -10.76 32.82
CA SER A 706 -26.03 -10.62 33.38
C SER A 706 -26.78 -9.40 32.82
N GLY A 707 -27.97 -9.65 32.25
CA GLY A 707 -28.83 -8.63 31.62
C GLY A 707 -28.61 -8.37 30.13
N GLU A 708 -27.59 -8.97 29.51
CA GLU A 708 -27.33 -8.85 28.07
C GLU A 708 -28.02 -9.99 27.27
N SER A 709 -28.04 -9.86 25.95
CA SER A 709 -28.55 -10.91 25.06
C SER A 709 -27.41 -11.66 24.37
N LEU A 710 -27.61 -12.95 24.14
CA LEU A 710 -26.66 -13.86 23.50
C LEU A 710 -27.40 -14.70 22.45
N THR A 711 -26.82 -14.86 21.26
CA THR A 711 -27.37 -15.75 20.23
C THR A 711 -26.57 -17.05 20.18
N LEU A 712 -27.26 -18.17 20.36
CA LEU A 712 -26.73 -19.52 20.14
C LEU A 712 -26.97 -19.89 18.68
N THR A 713 -25.99 -20.51 18.01
CA THR A 713 -26.13 -20.98 16.62
C THR A 713 -25.74 -22.44 16.52
N ALA A 714 -26.67 -23.29 16.11
CA ALA A 714 -26.45 -24.70 15.84
C ALA A 714 -25.86 -24.90 14.43
N LYS A 715 -24.77 -25.65 14.33
CA LYS A 715 -24.22 -26.13 13.06
C LYS A 715 -24.81 -27.49 12.76
N VAL A 716 -25.55 -27.61 11.66
CA VAL A 716 -26.20 -28.86 11.27
C VAL A 716 -25.73 -29.29 9.90
N THR A 717 -25.46 -30.59 9.77
CA THR A 717 -25.29 -31.26 8.49
C THR A 717 -26.19 -32.47 8.46
N ASP A 718 -26.99 -32.62 7.41
CA ASP A 718 -27.76 -33.82 7.17
C ASP A 718 -27.45 -34.29 5.76
N PRO A 719 -26.95 -35.53 5.58
CA PRO A 719 -26.55 -36.00 4.28
C PRO A 719 -27.75 -36.32 3.38
N ASP A 720 -28.98 -36.47 3.87
CA ASP A 720 -30.13 -36.90 3.07
C ASP A 720 -31.37 -35.98 3.12
N THR A 721 -31.33 -34.99 4.03
CA THR A 721 -32.38 -33.99 4.21
C THR A 721 -31.90 -32.58 3.89
N GLN A 722 -32.68 -31.85 3.10
CA GLN A 722 -32.39 -30.46 2.75
C GLN A 722 -32.61 -29.55 3.96
N ALA A 723 -31.82 -28.47 4.08
CA ALA A 723 -31.87 -27.56 5.22
C ALA A 723 -33.28 -26.96 5.50
N ALA A 724 -34.10 -26.78 4.46
CA ALA A 724 -35.46 -26.26 4.59
C ALA A 724 -36.44 -27.24 5.25
N ASP A 725 -36.11 -28.53 5.26
CA ASP A 725 -36.93 -29.61 5.81
C ASP A 725 -36.43 -30.08 7.20
N LEU A 726 -35.44 -29.38 7.76
CA LEU A 726 -34.96 -29.61 9.13
C LEU A 726 -35.84 -28.85 10.13
N HIS A 727 -36.22 -29.55 11.19
CA HIS A 727 -37.02 -28.99 12.28
C HIS A 727 -36.17 -28.86 13.55
N TYR A 728 -36.15 -27.65 14.11
CA TYR A 728 -35.33 -27.31 15.27
C TYR A 728 -36.20 -27.19 16.52
N GLN A 729 -35.81 -27.89 17.58
CA GLN A 729 -36.43 -27.83 18.89
C GLN A 729 -35.41 -27.48 19.95
N TRP A 730 -35.44 -26.22 20.39
CA TRP A 730 -34.64 -25.72 21.51
C TRP A 730 -35.31 -26.03 22.84
N THR A 731 -34.55 -26.58 23.79
CA THR A 731 -34.99 -26.88 25.15
C THR A 731 -34.17 -26.04 26.13
N ASN A 732 -34.83 -25.06 26.74
CA ASN A 732 -34.22 -24.12 27.68
C ASN A 732 -34.68 -24.42 29.12
N PRO A 733 -33.81 -24.30 30.13
CA PRO A 733 -34.13 -24.57 31.52
C PRO A 733 -34.97 -23.44 32.13
N ALA A 734 -35.71 -23.75 33.19
CA ALA A 734 -36.46 -22.74 33.94
C ALA A 734 -35.52 -21.65 34.49
N GLY A 735 -35.86 -20.38 34.28
CA GLY A 735 -35.06 -19.24 34.72
C GLY A 735 -34.05 -18.70 33.69
N LEU A 736 -33.99 -19.27 32.48
CA LEU A 736 -33.27 -18.69 31.34
C LEU A 736 -34.29 -18.08 30.35
N PRO A 737 -34.55 -16.76 30.39
CA PRO A 737 -35.46 -16.12 29.46
C PRO A 737 -34.92 -16.19 28.04
N VAL A 738 -35.80 -16.43 27.07
CA VAL A 738 -35.47 -16.40 25.65
C VAL A 738 -36.35 -15.40 24.92
N ALA A 739 -35.89 -14.87 23.79
CA ALA A 739 -36.71 -14.03 22.94
C ALA A 739 -37.94 -14.80 22.43
N PRO A 740 -39.03 -14.12 22.02
CA PRO A 740 -40.19 -14.79 21.44
C PRO A 740 -39.75 -15.71 20.29
N ALA A 741 -40.22 -16.96 20.31
CA ALA A 741 -39.77 -18.00 19.40
C ALA A 741 -39.84 -17.55 17.93
N GLN A 742 -38.74 -17.69 17.20
CA GLN A 742 -38.67 -17.41 15.75
C GLN A 742 -39.32 -18.52 14.90
N GLY A 743 -40.12 -19.41 15.51
CA GLY A 743 -40.70 -20.59 14.88
C GLY A 743 -39.73 -21.79 14.83
N ALA A 744 -40.26 -22.99 14.59
CA ALA A 744 -39.54 -24.28 14.63
C ALA A 744 -38.53 -24.51 13.46
N ALA A 745 -38.12 -23.44 12.77
CA ALA A 745 -37.29 -23.48 11.57
C ALA A 745 -35.94 -22.75 11.73
N SER A 746 -35.63 -22.25 12.93
CA SER A 746 -34.39 -21.49 13.15
C SER A 746 -33.30 -22.35 13.77
N ASN A 747 -32.13 -22.35 13.14
CA ASN A 747 -30.90 -22.90 13.71
C ASN A 747 -30.26 -21.97 14.75
N THR A 748 -30.96 -20.91 15.17
CA THR A 748 -30.49 -19.97 16.20
C THR A 748 -31.51 -19.82 17.33
N GLU A 749 -31.01 -19.54 18.54
CA GLU A 749 -31.81 -19.24 19.73
C GLU A 749 -31.23 -18.01 20.44
N VAL A 750 -32.08 -17.03 20.75
CA VAL A 750 -31.65 -15.80 21.42
C VAL A 750 -31.99 -15.88 22.91
N ILE A 751 -30.94 -15.99 23.72
CA ILE A 751 -31.00 -15.97 25.19
C ILE A 751 -30.98 -14.52 25.68
N ASN A 752 -31.93 -14.16 26.53
CA ASN A 752 -31.92 -12.91 27.29
C ASN A 752 -31.43 -13.22 28.70
N ALA A 753 -30.15 -12.95 28.98
CA ALA A 753 -29.50 -13.41 30.19
C ALA A 753 -30.18 -12.83 31.45
N PRO A 754 -30.58 -13.67 32.42
CA PRO A 754 -31.23 -13.20 33.63
C PRO A 754 -30.29 -12.32 34.47
N GLN A 755 -30.90 -11.56 35.37
CA GLN A 755 -30.17 -10.84 36.41
C GLN A 755 -29.65 -11.85 37.45
N VAL A 756 -28.33 -11.99 37.58
CA VAL A 756 -27.66 -12.92 38.52
C VAL A 756 -26.56 -12.19 39.28
N THR A 757 -26.45 -12.47 40.58
CA THR A 757 -25.48 -11.86 41.50
C THR A 757 -24.23 -12.73 41.73
N VAL A 758 -24.26 -13.97 41.23
CA VAL A 758 -23.10 -14.88 41.13
C VAL A 758 -23.11 -15.54 39.76
N ASP A 759 -21.93 -15.89 39.25
CA ASP A 759 -21.79 -16.60 37.97
C ASP A 759 -22.67 -17.85 37.97
N THR A 760 -23.62 -17.90 37.04
CA THR A 760 -24.65 -18.93 36.99
C THR A 760 -24.57 -19.66 35.66
N ARG A 761 -24.63 -20.99 35.68
CA ARG A 761 -24.58 -21.83 34.47
C ARG A 761 -25.97 -22.40 34.17
N PHE A 762 -26.34 -22.35 32.90
CA PHE A 762 -27.55 -22.97 32.35
C PHE A 762 -27.15 -23.98 31.27
N THR A 763 -27.88 -25.08 31.16
CA THR A 763 -27.70 -26.07 30.09
C THR A 763 -28.80 -25.88 29.07
N VAL A 764 -28.44 -25.74 27.80
CA VAL A 764 -29.38 -25.58 26.69
C VAL A 764 -29.16 -26.72 25.69
N ASP A 765 -30.24 -27.35 25.26
CA ASP A 765 -30.23 -28.40 24.27
C ASP A 765 -30.92 -27.93 22.97
N VAL A 766 -30.41 -28.35 21.83
CA VAL A 766 -31.10 -28.27 20.55
C VAL A 766 -31.23 -29.68 19.98
N THR A 767 -32.46 -30.08 19.68
CA THR A 767 -32.75 -31.31 18.93
C THR A 767 -33.13 -30.92 17.52
N VAL A 768 -32.49 -31.53 16.54
CA VAL A 768 -32.79 -31.34 15.12
C VAL A 768 -33.42 -32.62 14.61
N THR A 769 -34.58 -32.50 13.98
CA THR A 769 -35.32 -33.61 13.37
C THR A 769 -35.33 -33.43 11.87
N ASP A 770 -35.00 -34.47 11.14
CA ASP A 770 -35.07 -34.49 9.69
C ASP A 770 -36.49 -34.78 9.18
N ASN A 771 -36.67 -34.85 7.87
CA ASN A 771 -37.97 -35.13 7.26
C ASN A 771 -38.38 -36.62 7.33
N THR A 772 -37.47 -37.50 7.74
CA THR A 772 -37.69 -38.93 7.94
C THR A 772 -38.07 -39.27 9.38
N GLY A 773 -37.92 -38.30 10.29
CA GLY A 773 -38.18 -38.40 11.72
C GLY A 773 -36.97 -38.84 12.54
N LEU A 774 -35.78 -38.93 11.95
CA LEU A 774 -34.53 -39.15 12.69
C LEU A 774 -34.06 -37.84 13.33
N THR A 775 -33.38 -37.97 14.47
CA THR A 775 -33.01 -36.84 15.31
C THR A 775 -31.58 -36.92 15.79
N ASP A 776 -30.95 -35.77 15.98
CA ASP A 776 -29.73 -35.62 16.77
C ASP A 776 -29.84 -34.42 17.70
N THR A 777 -29.12 -34.48 18.83
CA THR A 777 -29.23 -33.49 19.91
C THR A 777 -27.84 -33.01 20.31
N ALA A 778 -27.66 -31.69 20.31
CA ALA A 778 -26.48 -31.05 20.87
C ALA A 778 -26.81 -30.29 22.15
N THR A 779 -25.88 -30.32 23.10
CA THR A 779 -25.99 -29.64 24.40
C THR A 779 -24.87 -28.61 24.55
N THR A 780 -25.19 -27.44 25.10
CA THR A 780 -24.23 -26.39 25.44
C THR A 780 -24.43 -25.88 26.86
N THR A 781 -23.38 -25.27 27.43
CA THR A 781 -23.47 -24.51 28.68
C THR A 781 -23.51 -23.01 28.39
N VAL A 782 -24.50 -22.29 28.89
CA VAL A 782 -24.51 -20.83 28.94
C VAL A 782 -24.06 -20.36 30.32
N LEU A 783 -22.88 -19.76 30.40
CA LEU A 783 -22.35 -19.11 31.59
C LEU A 783 -22.80 -17.65 31.62
N VAL A 784 -23.74 -17.33 32.50
CA VAL A 784 -24.14 -15.95 32.79
C VAL A 784 -23.21 -15.42 33.88
N LYS A 785 -22.30 -14.52 33.51
CA LYS A 785 -21.41 -13.86 34.46
C LYS A 785 -22.16 -12.83 35.28
N ALA A 786 -22.01 -12.87 36.59
CA ALA A 786 -22.59 -11.85 37.45
C ALA A 786 -22.00 -10.49 37.13
N LYS A 787 -22.87 -9.52 36.93
CA LYS A 787 -22.45 -8.12 36.87
C LYS A 787 -22.12 -7.71 38.31
N ALA A 788 -20.91 -7.22 38.56
CA ALA A 788 -20.56 -6.66 39.87
C ALA A 788 -21.65 -5.64 40.26
N ALA A 789 -22.15 -5.73 41.50
CA ALA A 789 -23.22 -4.88 41.99
C ALA A 789 -22.91 -3.42 41.63
N ALA A 790 -23.84 -2.78 40.91
CA ALA A 790 -23.75 -1.37 40.58
C ALA A 790 -23.54 -0.61 41.90
N ALA A 791 -22.35 -0.05 42.07
CA ALA A 791 -22.04 0.80 43.20
C ALA A 791 -23.09 1.93 43.19
N GLY A 792 -23.73 2.17 44.34
CA GLY A 792 -24.97 2.95 44.49
C GLY A 792 -24.86 4.46 44.21
N TYR A 793 -24.20 4.83 43.12
CA TYR A 793 -24.02 6.16 42.57
C TYR A 793 -24.43 6.15 41.10
N ASP A 794 -24.93 7.28 40.61
CA ASP A 794 -25.38 7.47 39.23
C ASP A 794 -24.19 7.81 38.30
N TYR A 795 -23.19 8.54 38.80
CA TYR A 795 -22.01 8.98 38.03
C TYR A 795 -20.71 9.00 38.86
N VAL A 796 -19.55 9.04 38.23
CA VAL A 796 -18.27 9.38 38.90
C VAL A 796 -18.03 10.88 38.75
N TYR A 797 -17.59 11.56 39.82
CA TYR A 797 -17.31 13.00 39.76
C TYR A 797 -15.84 13.27 39.36
N PRO A 798 -15.53 14.24 38.50
CA PRO A 798 -16.44 15.15 37.78
C PRO A 798 -16.89 14.63 36.40
N GLU A 799 -18.12 14.99 36.05
CA GLU A 799 -18.84 14.81 34.78
C GLU A 799 -19.53 16.14 34.43
N SER A 800 -20.31 16.19 33.34
CA SER A 800 -21.06 17.40 32.96
C SER A 800 -21.97 17.91 34.08
N SER A 801 -21.87 19.21 34.38
CA SER A 801 -22.59 19.89 35.45
C SER A 801 -24.11 19.83 35.33
N GLU A 802 -24.63 19.70 34.11
CA GLU A 802 -26.07 19.57 33.82
C GLU A 802 -26.66 18.25 34.33
N LYS A 803 -25.82 17.24 34.58
CA LYS A 803 -26.24 15.92 35.09
C LYS A 803 -26.46 15.91 36.62
N TYR A 804 -25.99 16.93 37.33
CA TYR A 804 -26.02 16.98 38.80
C TYR A 804 -27.21 17.75 39.32
N VAL A 805 -28.36 17.10 39.28
CA VAL A 805 -29.62 17.64 39.82
C VAL A 805 -29.87 17.11 41.22
N ALA A 806 -30.84 17.71 41.92
CA ALA A 806 -31.25 17.26 43.25
C ALA A 806 -31.51 15.74 43.27
N GLY A 807 -30.83 15.03 44.18
CA GLY A 807 -30.95 13.58 44.34
C GLY A 807 -29.93 12.74 43.56
N THR A 808 -29.18 13.32 42.62
CA THR A 808 -28.11 12.60 41.90
C THR A 808 -27.02 12.16 42.87
N LYS A 809 -26.61 10.89 42.79
CA LYS A 809 -25.52 10.31 43.57
C LYS A 809 -24.25 10.23 42.73
N VAL A 810 -23.12 10.67 43.26
CA VAL A 810 -21.84 10.61 42.57
C VAL A 810 -20.77 9.95 43.42
N LEU A 811 -19.83 9.24 42.78
CA LEU A 811 -18.61 8.77 43.42
C LEU A 811 -17.60 9.92 43.50
N GLY A 812 -17.28 10.37 44.71
CA GLY A 812 -16.25 11.38 44.96
C GLY A 812 -14.84 10.83 44.79
N SER A 813 -13.85 11.71 44.66
CA SER A 813 -12.44 11.32 44.48
C SER A 813 -11.86 10.56 45.67
N ASP A 814 -12.50 10.60 46.84
CA ASP A 814 -12.14 9.82 48.02
C ASP A 814 -12.78 8.42 48.03
N GLY A 815 -13.44 8.02 46.93
CA GLY A 815 -14.10 6.73 46.78
C GLY A 815 -15.42 6.60 47.54
N SER A 816 -15.95 7.68 48.12
CA SER A 816 -17.24 7.68 48.81
C SER A 816 -18.37 8.21 47.93
N ILE A 817 -19.63 7.91 48.29
CA ILE A 817 -20.81 8.32 47.51
C ILE A 817 -21.41 9.60 48.11
N TYR A 818 -21.79 10.53 47.25
CA TYR A 818 -22.32 11.84 47.61
C TYR A 818 -23.62 12.11 46.86
N GLN A 819 -24.69 12.47 47.57
CA GLN A 819 -25.98 12.78 46.97
C GLN A 819 -26.21 14.30 46.91
N CYS A 820 -26.54 14.83 45.74
CA CYS A 820 -26.81 16.24 45.55
C CYS A 820 -28.06 16.66 46.33
N LYS A 821 -27.93 17.73 47.12
CA LYS A 821 -29.01 18.23 47.98
C LYS A 821 -30.17 18.82 47.17
N PRO A 822 -31.41 18.82 47.71
CA PRO A 822 -32.53 19.49 47.08
C PRO A 822 -32.38 21.02 47.06
N PHE A 823 -33.22 21.69 46.26
CA PHE A 823 -33.29 23.15 46.19
C PHE A 823 -33.44 23.79 47.59
N PRO A 824 -32.73 24.91 47.90
CA PRO A 824 -32.00 25.79 46.99
C PRO A 824 -30.55 25.37 46.66
N TYR A 825 -30.04 24.29 47.26
CA TYR A 825 -28.62 23.93 47.22
C TYR A 825 -28.20 23.15 45.97
N SER A 826 -29.15 22.54 45.28
CA SER A 826 -28.90 21.72 44.08
C SER A 826 -28.16 22.45 42.96
N GLY A 827 -28.30 23.78 42.88
CA GLY A 827 -27.59 24.59 41.89
C GLY A 827 -26.07 24.63 42.09
N TRP A 828 -25.59 24.29 43.29
CA TRP A 828 -24.16 24.27 43.60
C TRP A 828 -23.47 22.95 43.23
N CYS A 829 -24.22 21.85 43.07
CA CYS A 829 -23.68 20.53 42.73
C CYS A 829 -22.92 20.54 41.38
N GLY A 830 -23.37 21.35 40.42
CA GLY A 830 -22.75 21.50 39.10
C GLY A 830 -21.86 22.73 38.94
N GLN A 831 -21.63 23.53 39.99
CA GLN A 831 -21.01 24.86 39.85
C GLN A 831 -19.81 25.03 40.79
N ALA A 832 -18.85 25.88 40.40
CA ALA A 832 -17.69 26.26 41.21
C ALA A 832 -17.03 25.08 41.95
N ALA A 833 -16.52 24.10 41.19
CA ALA A 833 -15.96 22.85 41.72
C ALA A 833 -14.88 23.06 42.80
N TRP A 834 -14.09 24.13 42.74
CA TRP A 834 -13.11 24.47 43.78
C TRP A 834 -13.75 24.66 45.18
N ALA A 835 -15.02 25.06 45.23
CA ALA A 835 -15.79 25.22 46.46
C ALA A 835 -16.69 24.02 46.75
N TYR A 836 -17.35 23.43 45.74
CA TYR A 836 -18.45 22.49 45.95
C TYR A 836 -18.21 21.06 45.42
N ALA A 837 -17.01 20.74 44.91
CA ALA A 837 -16.70 19.37 44.50
C ALA A 837 -16.78 18.40 45.70
N PRO A 838 -17.49 17.27 45.60
CA PRO A 838 -17.60 16.31 46.69
C PRO A 838 -16.21 15.83 47.13
N ALA A 839 -16.05 15.67 48.45
CA ALA A 839 -14.81 15.35 49.16
C ALA A 839 -13.71 16.44 49.19
N THR A 840 -13.55 17.25 48.15
CA THR A 840 -12.37 18.13 47.98
C THR A 840 -12.66 19.63 48.02
N GLY A 841 -13.89 20.05 47.71
CA GLY A 841 -14.27 21.46 47.72
C GLY A 841 -14.34 22.06 49.13
N THR A 842 -13.96 23.32 49.30
CA THR A 842 -13.88 23.94 50.63
C THR A 842 -15.23 23.98 51.39
N ASN A 843 -16.34 23.96 50.66
CA ASN A 843 -17.71 24.02 51.17
C ASN A 843 -18.59 22.91 50.57
N TRP A 844 -18.03 21.74 50.22
CA TRP A 844 -18.79 20.68 49.52
C TRP A 844 -20.03 20.21 50.28
N GLN A 845 -20.01 20.29 51.61
CA GLN A 845 -21.12 19.89 52.48
C GLN A 845 -22.37 20.73 52.26
N ASP A 846 -22.24 21.92 51.67
CA ASP A 846 -23.37 22.78 51.35
C ASP A 846 -24.14 22.26 50.12
N ALA A 847 -23.49 21.54 49.22
CA ALA A 847 -24.07 21.01 47.99
C ALA A 847 -24.41 19.51 48.07
N TRP A 848 -23.69 18.72 48.89
CA TRP A 848 -23.79 17.27 48.89
C TRP A 848 -23.97 16.66 50.30
N ASP A 849 -24.75 15.57 50.37
CA ASP A 849 -24.84 14.68 51.52
C ASP A 849 -24.02 13.40 51.26
N LYS A 850 -22.96 13.18 52.06
CA LYS A 850 -22.16 11.96 52.00
C LYS A 850 -23.00 10.77 52.51
N GLN A 851 -23.09 9.72 51.71
CA GLN A 851 -23.93 8.53 51.95
C GLN A 851 -23.18 7.42 52.70
#